data_AF-A0A7W9GJM7-F1
#
_entry.id   AF-A0A7W9GJM7-F1
#
_cell.length_a   1.000
_cell.length_b   1.000
_cell.length_c   1.000
_cell.angle_alpha   90.00
_cell.angle_beta   90.00
_cell.angle_gamma   90.00
#
_symmetry.space_group_name_H-M   'P 1'
#
loop_
_entity.id
_entity.type
_entity.pdbx_description
1 polymer ?
#
loop_
_entity_poly.entity_id
_entity_poly.type
_entity_poly.pdbx_seq_one_letter_code
_entity_poly.pdbx_strand_id
1 'polypeptide(L)'
;MIAPKKLLKGLLAAIVLIPVSLMATPASAAPPTDPEYPWRQNHWPQTQPWQRDEPADAQALRSRPAGGIKPIDPQNWENPDNMTWADYKRPPGTKWNDPAVKGSKRTFKGALVLLDYPNQPFVVTQPKGSTIYSNPSAEAHDVPRDQVAKFYQDFLNTPNDLNKGHTIHEYWMEDSGGRYGVELAGFGPYTLSGKDHEYAMEFQGGTGCPAGDNCTKNLRTEGNAAWIAAVGEEVAKQFDFVFYLSAGQDESSTWQEFGMMKFPTKEDVPDEWGPPDPALPNWVDTRYVDWTSWQAGSNFWPNARFGIDSVQAESSGMAVYAHELSHIMGIADNYNNPYGVPARRAYTGIWEMLSRGSFNGPGGPHSRWLIPPTAGASMGAQHMLRNKIKLEMVDEQNVLRLSREALDESGLVTARVLARAIQPGKNELSGVNISFDTGDKSPACDVTTNPLCDGGGYENYTVEVVDRVGTDSFTPDSGVLLAKTKNQDRSPFEWVIDANPQDIGMTDYVLPDGTKVPITVGDYRQLSDALFHAGTDSGSEYEYVDQANRLHFYVTDVKRDRAGELSYTVAIRSLDGAGPQKRGVKLIPSAGLPAGKNISTCKFPLFNTGKAAPAQGQHPEDVSAYLNSDVYRLKAEVQGKGWTAQLPNALASVAFGKQDLVTVNAVRESGGDRLARVKLTATSESDPSKTATATCHVIG
;
A
#
# COMPACT_ATOMS: atom_id res chain seq x y z
N MET A 1 33.70 -44.68 62.04
CA MET A 1 34.63 -45.63 62.66
C MET A 1 35.76 -45.91 61.69
N ILE A 2 36.98 -45.67 62.14
CA ILE A 2 38.28 -46.20 61.69
C ILE A 2 38.70 -45.90 60.23
N ALA A 3 39.90 -45.32 60.18
CA ALA A 3 40.59 -44.80 59.01
C ALA A 3 41.55 -45.86 58.40
N PRO A 4 42.65 -45.50 57.72
CA PRO A 4 42.93 -45.80 56.31
C PRO A 4 44.14 -46.74 56.15
N LYS A 5 44.63 -46.98 54.92
CA LYS A 5 46.05 -47.33 54.71
C LYS A 5 46.59 -46.83 53.36
N LYS A 6 47.66 -46.03 53.51
CA LYS A 6 48.55 -45.45 52.50
C LYS A 6 49.38 -46.53 51.80
N LEU A 7 49.89 -46.23 50.60
CA LEU A 7 51.32 -46.43 50.34
C LEU A 7 51.87 -45.50 49.25
N LEU A 8 52.97 -44.87 49.64
CA LEU A 8 53.79 -43.88 48.96
C LEU A 8 54.91 -44.58 48.19
N LYS A 9 55.34 -44.01 47.05
CA LYS A 9 56.69 -44.06 46.43
C LYS A 9 56.56 -43.25 45.13
N GLY A 10 57.40 -42.31 44.72
CA GLY A 10 58.71 -41.83 45.16
C GLY A 10 59.28 -41.03 43.98
N LEU A 11 59.93 -39.91 44.27
CA LEU A 11 60.49 -38.88 43.37
C LEU A 11 61.18 -39.37 42.08
N LEU A 12 61.02 -38.60 41.00
CA LEU A 12 62.15 -37.94 40.34
C LEU A 12 61.67 -36.74 39.49
N ALA A 13 62.06 -35.55 39.93
CA ALA A 13 61.85 -34.29 39.23
C ALA A 13 63.00 -34.08 38.22
N ALA A 14 62.64 -33.85 36.96
CA ALA A 14 63.49 -33.15 36.01
C ALA A 14 62.68 -31.95 35.48
N ILE A 15 63.10 -30.77 35.90
CA ILE A 15 62.58 -29.47 35.50
C ILE A 15 63.03 -29.22 34.06
N VAL A 16 62.08 -29.12 33.14
CA VAL A 16 62.28 -28.47 31.84
C VAL A 16 61.43 -27.20 31.85
N LEU A 17 62.12 -26.06 31.94
CA LEU A 17 61.56 -24.73 31.75
C LEU A 17 61.20 -24.55 30.27
N ILE A 18 59.90 -24.40 29.97
CA ILE A 18 59.42 -23.84 28.70
C ILE A 18 58.60 -22.58 29.06
N PRO A 19 58.88 -21.43 28.44
CA PRO A 19 58.27 -20.16 28.82
C PRO A 19 56.78 -20.11 28.47
N VAL A 20 56.01 -19.59 29.43
CA VAL A 20 54.61 -19.21 29.30
C VAL A 20 54.50 -18.01 28.36
N SER A 21 53.82 -18.20 27.23
CA SER A 21 53.16 -17.13 26.49
C SER A 21 51.86 -17.66 25.88
N LEU A 22 50.90 -17.97 26.75
CA LEU A 22 49.50 -18.11 26.35
C LEU A 22 48.88 -16.71 26.34
N MET A 23 48.86 -16.08 25.17
CA MET A 23 47.87 -15.05 24.91
C MET A 23 46.50 -15.74 24.88
N ALA A 24 45.64 -15.38 25.82
CA ALA A 24 44.25 -15.76 25.78
C ALA A 24 43.61 -15.12 24.54
N THR A 25 43.38 -15.92 23.49
CA THR A 25 42.42 -15.57 22.46
C THR A 25 41.04 -15.50 23.13
N PRO A 26 40.32 -14.37 23.08
CA PRO A 26 38.95 -14.35 23.56
C PRO A 26 38.16 -15.39 22.76
N ALA A 27 37.32 -16.16 23.46
CA ALA A 27 36.41 -17.10 22.84
C ALA A 27 35.66 -16.34 21.74
N SER A 28 35.83 -16.80 20.49
CA SER A 28 35.05 -16.31 19.35
C SER A 28 33.59 -16.41 19.77
N ALA A 29 32.91 -15.27 19.90
CA ALA A 29 31.47 -15.25 20.00
C ALA A 29 30.94 -16.11 18.84
N ALA A 30 29.96 -16.97 19.12
CA ALA A 30 29.20 -17.58 18.04
C ALA A 30 28.75 -16.46 17.09
N PRO A 31 28.84 -16.64 15.76
CA PRO A 31 28.34 -15.64 14.84
C PRO A 31 26.91 -15.27 15.26
N PRO A 32 26.55 -13.97 15.32
CA PRO A 32 25.22 -13.57 15.71
C PRO A 32 24.22 -14.34 14.86
N THR A 33 23.23 -14.95 15.49
CA THR A 33 22.13 -15.60 14.80
C THR A 33 21.43 -14.55 13.94
N ASP A 34 21.17 -14.87 12.68
CA ASP A 34 20.41 -13.97 11.82
C ASP A 34 19.07 -13.60 12.50
N PRO A 35 18.57 -12.39 12.29
CA PRO A 35 17.22 -12.06 12.70
C PRO A 35 16.22 -12.99 12.00
N GLU A 36 15.07 -13.25 12.65
CA GLU A 36 13.95 -14.00 12.05
C GLU A 36 13.54 -13.43 10.69
N TYR A 37 13.59 -12.09 10.56
CA TYR A 37 13.30 -11.36 9.35
C TYR A 37 14.58 -10.70 8.79
N PRO A 38 14.99 -10.97 7.53
CA PRO A 38 16.25 -10.49 6.98
C PRO A 38 16.44 -8.97 6.97
N TRP A 39 15.35 -8.19 6.95
CA TRP A 39 15.39 -6.72 6.97
C TRP A 39 15.61 -6.13 8.37
N ARG A 40 15.56 -6.95 9.43
CA ARG A 40 15.82 -6.52 10.81
C ARG A 40 17.29 -6.61 11.21
N GLN A 41 18.19 -6.75 10.23
CA GLN A 41 19.63 -6.79 10.45
C GLN A 41 20.15 -5.56 11.21
N ASN A 42 21.19 -5.77 12.01
CA ASN A 42 21.80 -4.71 12.81
C ASN A 42 22.79 -3.87 11.97
N HIS A 43 22.27 -3.13 10.98
CA HIS A 43 23.07 -2.24 10.13
C HIS A 43 23.30 -0.85 10.72
N TRP A 44 22.41 -0.40 11.58
CA TRP A 44 22.33 1.00 12.02
C TRP A 44 22.81 1.17 13.46
N PRO A 45 23.40 2.33 13.80
CA PRO A 45 23.85 2.61 15.17
C PRO A 45 22.71 2.61 16.20
N GLN A 46 21.48 2.89 15.76
CA GLN A 46 20.27 2.88 16.58
C GLN A 46 19.28 1.82 16.09
N THR A 47 18.53 1.24 17.02
CA THR A 47 17.40 0.35 16.69
C THR A 47 16.29 1.14 16.03
N GLN A 48 16.01 0.81 14.77
CA GLN A 48 15.02 1.44 13.92
C GLN A 48 13.59 0.99 14.23
N PRO A 49 12.55 1.73 13.78
CA PRO A 49 11.15 1.39 14.04
C PRO A 49 10.75 -0.02 13.58
N TRP A 50 11.09 -0.43 12.36
CA TRP A 50 10.76 -1.75 11.78
C TRP A 50 11.52 -2.93 12.41
N GLN A 51 12.53 -2.64 13.25
CA GLN A 51 13.29 -3.66 13.98
C GLN A 51 12.61 -4.10 15.28
N ARG A 52 11.43 -3.56 15.58
CA ARG A 52 10.66 -3.83 16.80
C ARG A 52 9.34 -4.51 16.44
N ASP A 53 8.82 -5.29 17.40
CA ASP A 53 7.48 -5.90 17.30
C ASP A 53 6.36 -5.00 17.85
N GLU A 54 6.69 -3.81 18.33
CA GLU A 54 5.72 -2.90 18.92
C GLU A 54 4.95 -2.14 17.82
N PRO A 55 3.61 -2.05 17.92
CA PRO A 55 2.84 -1.20 17.01
C PRO A 55 3.32 0.24 17.14
N ALA A 56 3.50 0.92 16.01
CA ALA A 56 4.01 2.29 15.99
C ALA A 56 3.15 3.21 16.88
N ASP A 57 3.79 4.16 17.57
CA ASP A 57 3.13 5.15 18.45
C ASP A 57 1.91 5.82 17.77
N ALA A 58 1.93 5.95 16.44
CA ALA A 58 0.86 6.52 15.61
C ALA A 58 -0.41 5.65 15.52
N GLN A 59 -0.29 4.31 15.56
CA GLN A 59 -1.44 3.39 15.47
C GLN A 59 -2.34 3.47 16.72
N ALA A 60 -1.80 4.03 17.82
CA ALA A 60 -2.51 4.23 19.08
C ALA A 60 -3.28 5.57 19.18
N LEU A 61 -3.13 6.50 18.22
CA LEU A 61 -3.54 7.90 18.39
C LEU A 61 -5.02 8.23 18.10
N ARG A 62 -5.85 7.26 17.68
CA ARG A 62 -7.29 7.49 17.49
C ARG A 62 -8.07 6.85 18.62
N SER A 63 -8.17 7.59 19.72
CA SER A 63 -8.82 7.14 20.95
C SER A 63 -10.29 6.77 20.70
N ARG A 64 -10.65 5.51 20.97
CA ARG A 64 -12.04 5.03 20.98
C ARG A 64 -12.87 5.80 22.02
N PRO A 65 -14.13 6.14 21.75
CA PRO A 65 -14.98 6.80 22.74
C PRO A 65 -15.18 5.93 24.00
N ALA A 66 -15.50 6.59 25.11
CA ALA A 66 -15.88 5.92 26.34
C ALA A 66 -17.18 5.11 26.15
N GLY A 67 -17.25 3.88 26.69
CA GLY A 67 -18.47 3.06 26.72
C GLY A 67 -18.30 1.60 26.30
N GLY A 68 -17.17 1.22 25.70
CA GLY A 68 -16.82 -0.17 25.42
C GLY A 68 -17.59 -0.85 24.28
N ILE A 69 -18.43 -0.12 23.54
CA ILE A 69 -19.10 -0.61 22.34
C ILE A 69 -18.15 -0.46 21.16
N LYS A 70 -17.98 -1.54 20.38
CA LYS A 70 -17.14 -1.51 19.18
C LYS A 70 -17.91 -0.83 18.04
N PRO A 71 -17.25 0.03 17.24
CA PRO A 71 -17.80 0.51 15.96
C PRO A 71 -18.20 -0.67 15.07
N ILE A 72 -19.15 -0.43 14.16
CA ILE A 72 -19.55 -1.47 13.18
C ILE A 72 -18.41 -1.78 12.20
N ASP A 73 -17.57 -0.78 11.95
CA ASP A 73 -16.44 -0.81 11.03
C ASP A 73 -15.27 -0.02 11.62
N PRO A 74 -14.57 -0.56 12.61
CA PRO A 74 -13.43 0.13 13.21
C PRO A 74 -12.28 0.19 12.21
N GLN A 75 -11.73 1.38 11.98
CA GLN A 75 -10.48 1.54 11.28
C GLN A 75 -9.35 0.96 12.14
N ASN A 76 -8.64 -0.02 11.60
CA ASN A 76 -7.48 -0.64 12.25
C ASN A 76 -6.36 -0.73 11.22
N TRP A 77 -5.96 0.43 10.70
CA TRP A 77 -4.86 0.51 9.76
C TRP A 77 -3.57 0.01 10.42
N GLU A 78 -2.63 -0.49 9.63
CA GLU A 78 -1.37 -1.06 10.08
C GLU A 78 -0.21 -0.49 9.27
N ASN A 79 0.90 -0.14 9.95
CA ASN A 79 2.09 0.31 9.27
C ASN A 79 2.76 -0.86 8.52
N PRO A 80 3.00 -0.76 7.20
CA PRO A 80 3.71 -1.80 6.43
C PRO A 80 5.05 -2.24 7.03
N ASP A 81 5.75 -1.34 7.73
CA ASP A 81 7.00 -1.63 8.44
C ASP A 81 6.90 -2.83 9.42
N ASN A 82 5.68 -3.05 9.93
CA ASN A 82 5.38 -4.08 10.93
C ASN A 82 4.75 -5.34 10.32
N MET A 83 4.39 -5.31 9.04
CA MET A 83 3.78 -6.46 8.38
C MET A 83 4.80 -7.53 8.05
N THR A 84 4.33 -8.77 8.03
CA THR A 84 5.11 -9.98 7.74
C THR A 84 4.38 -10.82 6.70
N TRP A 85 5.01 -11.88 6.18
CA TRP A 85 4.31 -12.83 5.31
C TRP A 85 3.09 -13.51 5.98
N ALA A 86 2.95 -13.46 7.31
CA ALA A 86 1.76 -13.95 8.00
C ALA A 86 0.51 -13.09 7.75
N ASP A 87 0.69 -11.85 7.29
CA ASP A 87 -0.41 -10.93 6.98
C ASP A 87 -1.03 -11.16 5.60
N TYR A 88 -0.35 -11.93 4.73
CA TYR A 88 -0.91 -12.32 3.44
C TYR A 88 -2.17 -13.16 3.62
N LYS A 89 -3.24 -12.74 2.94
CA LYS A 89 -4.53 -13.45 2.89
C LYS A 89 -4.92 -13.65 1.44
N ARG A 90 -4.96 -14.89 0.98
CA ARG A 90 -5.42 -15.21 -0.37
C ARG A 90 -6.83 -14.67 -0.65
N PRO A 91 -7.12 -14.07 -1.82
CA PRO A 91 -8.47 -13.73 -2.22
C PRO A 91 -9.38 -14.98 -2.29
N PRO A 92 -10.63 -14.91 -1.82
CA PRO A 92 -11.59 -16.02 -1.89
C PRO A 92 -11.77 -16.58 -3.31
N GLY A 93 -11.75 -17.90 -3.45
CA GLY A 93 -12.15 -18.60 -4.69
C GLY A 93 -11.18 -18.52 -5.88
N THR A 94 -10.01 -17.89 -5.72
CA THR A 94 -9.07 -17.67 -6.84
C THR A 94 -7.96 -18.72 -6.88
N LYS A 95 -7.30 -18.88 -8.03
CA LYS A 95 -6.07 -19.68 -8.22
C LYS A 95 -5.08 -18.93 -9.11
N TRP A 96 -4.87 -17.65 -8.82
CA TRP A 96 -4.09 -16.76 -9.68
C TRP A 96 -2.62 -17.14 -9.81
N ASN A 97 -2.07 -17.84 -8.83
CA ASN A 97 -0.71 -18.35 -8.88
C ASN A 97 -0.53 -19.66 -9.67
N ASP A 98 -1.57 -20.20 -10.30
CA ASP A 98 -1.44 -21.38 -11.16
C ASP A 98 -0.87 -20.99 -12.54
N PRO A 99 0.41 -21.33 -12.85
CA PRO A 99 1.07 -20.88 -14.09
C PRO A 99 0.49 -21.53 -15.36
N ALA A 100 -0.34 -22.57 -15.21
CA ALA A 100 -1.03 -23.20 -16.34
C ALA A 100 -2.23 -22.37 -16.83
N VAL A 101 -2.76 -21.48 -15.99
CA VAL A 101 -3.87 -20.59 -16.36
C VAL A 101 -3.30 -19.41 -17.15
N LYS A 102 -3.96 -19.05 -18.25
CA LYS A 102 -3.59 -17.90 -19.08
C LYS A 102 -4.59 -16.77 -18.88
N GLY A 103 -4.11 -15.54 -19.03
CA GLY A 103 -4.98 -14.36 -19.03
C GLY A 103 -6.04 -14.50 -20.12
N SER A 104 -7.31 -14.27 -19.75
CA SER A 104 -8.45 -14.45 -20.65
C SER A 104 -8.49 -13.44 -21.82
N LYS A 105 -7.75 -12.34 -21.72
CA LYS A 105 -7.57 -11.35 -22.79
C LYS A 105 -6.17 -11.41 -23.38
N ARG A 106 -5.14 -11.45 -22.54
CA ARG A 106 -3.74 -11.49 -23.00
C ARG A 106 -2.85 -12.16 -21.97
N THR A 107 -1.86 -12.93 -22.45
CA THR A 107 -0.69 -13.30 -21.64
C THR A 107 0.52 -12.71 -22.32
N PHE A 108 1.19 -11.76 -21.65
CA PHE A 108 2.35 -11.07 -22.20
C PHE A 108 3.60 -11.94 -22.03
N LYS A 109 4.48 -11.92 -23.05
CA LYS A 109 5.76 -12.61 -23.04
C LYS A 109 6.90 -11.62 -22.88
N GLY A 110 7.57 -11.65 -21.73
CA GLY A 110 8.73 -10.80 -21.45
C GLY A 110 10.05 -11.56 -21.60
N ALA A 111 11.05 -10.91 -22.18
CA ALA A 111 12.44 -11.35 -22.06
C ALA A 111 13.05 -10.76 -20.78
N LEU A 112 13.53 -11.60 -19.87
CA LEU A 112 14.29 -11.19 -18.70
C LEU A 112 15.78 -11.31 -19.02
N VAL A 113 16.44 -10.20 -19.31
CA VAL A 113 17.84 -10.11 -19.75
C VAL A 113 18.72 -9.69 -18.58
N LEU A 114 19.58 -10.60 -18.13
CA LEU A 114 20.44 -10.39 -16.96
C LEU A 114 21.80 -9.82 -17.37
N LEU A 115 22.21 -8.75 -16.69
CA LEU A 115 23.43 -8.01 -16.99
C LEU A 115 24.31 -7.91 -15.73
N ASP A 116 25.57 -8.35 -15.84
CA ASP A 116 26.59 -8.18 -14.78
C ASP A 116 27.77 -7.34 -15.27
N TYR A 117 28.68 -7.02 -14.35
CA TYR A 117 29.79 -6.09 -14.59
C TYR A 117 31.13 -6.74 -14.26
N PRO A 118 32.26 -6.26 -14.82
CA PRO A 118 33.59 -6.76 -14.49
C PRO A 118 33.95 -6.64 -13.00
N ASN A 119 33.38 -5.66 -12.28
CA ASN A 119 33.62 -5.44 -10.85
C ASN A 119 32.47 -5.88 -9.94
N GLN A 120 31.30 -6.21 -10.50
CA GLN A 120 30.10 -6.54 -9.74
C GLN A 120 29.39 -7.74 -10.42
N PRO A 121 29.70 -8.98 -9.99
CA PRO A 121 28.92 -10.14 -10.40
C PRO A 121 27.53 -10.06 -9.75
N PHE A 122 26.60 -10.87 -10.25
CA PHE A 122 25.31 -11.08 -9.56
C PHE A 122 25.55 -11.42 -8.08
N VAL A 123 24.96 -10.65 -7.18
CA VAL A 123 25.15 -10.74 -5.73
C VAL A 123 24.75 -12.11 -5.21
N VAL A 124 23.68 -12.72 -5.75
CA VAL A 124 23.28 -14.10 -5.38
C VAL A 124 24.33 -15.17 -5.69
N THR A 125 25.34 -14.88 -6.52
CA THR A 125 26.45 -15.81 -6.79
C THR A 125 27.53 -15.81 -5.72
N GLN A 126 27.47 -14.85 -4.78
CA GLN A 126 28.47 -14.65 -3.75
C GLN A 126 28.08 -15.37 -2.44
N PRO A 127 29.02 -15.57 -1.50
CA PRO A 127 28.72 -16.13 -0.20
C PRO A 127 27.71 -15.25 0.56
N LYS A 128 26.89 -15.87 1.40
CA LYS A 128 25.95 -15.16 2.28
C LYS A 128 26.60 -13.97 2.99
N GLY A 129 25.98 -12.80 2.88
CA GLY A 129 26.36 -11.58 3.59
C GLY A 129 27.73 -11.01 3.22
N SER A 130 28.28 -11.37 2.06
CA SER A 130 29.65 -11.00 1.68
C SER A 130 29.79 -9.56 1.15
N THR A 131 28.69 -8.92 0.73
CA THR A 131 28.74 -7.53 0.23
C THR A 131 28.73 -6.52 1.38
N ILE A 132 29.04 -5.26 1.06
CA ILE A 132 29.00 -4.14 2.03
C ILE A 132 27.60 -3.93 2.64
N TYR A 133 26.56 -4.38 1.94
CA TYR A 133 25.16 -4.36 2.38
C TYR A 133 24.75 -5.60 3.18
N SER A 134 25.67 -6.51 3.52
CA SER A 134 25.34 -7.82 4.10
C SER A 134 24.37 -8.65 3.24
N ASN A 135 24.49 -8.52 1.91
CA ASN A 135 23.82 -9.38 0.93
C ASN A 135 24.85 -10.33 0.27
N PRO A 136 24.41 -11.40 -0.41
CA PRO A 136 23.05 -11.91 -0.46
C PRO A 136 22.58 -12.45 0.90
N SER A 137 21.27 -12.49 1.11
CA SER A 137 20.65 -12.96 2.34
C SER A 137 20.83 -14.47 2.53
N ALA A 138 20.45 -14.99 3.70
CA ALA A 138 20.46 -16.43 3.97
C ALA A 138 19.45 -17.21 3.10
N GLU A 139 18.49 -16.53 2.46
CA GLU A 139 17.43 -17.19 1.69
C GLU A 139 17.92 -17.71 0.33
N ALA A 140 18.91 -17.06 -0.29
CA ALA A 140 19.57 -17.55 -1.49
C ALA A 140 20.96 -16.92 -1.65
N HIS A 141 21.99 -17.75 -1.74
CA HIS A 141 23.39 -17.35 -1.92
C HIS A 141 24.18 -18.46 -2.62
N ASP A 142 25.41 -18.19 -3.06
CA ASP A 142 26.27 -19.13 -3.78
C ASP A 142 25.59 -19.79 -5.01
N VAL A 143 24.68 -19.09 -5.67
CA VAL A 143 24.01 -19.55 -6.90
C VAL A 143 25.04 -19.63 -8.03
N PRO A 144 25.21 -20.77 -8.72
CA PRO A 144 26.13 -20.87 -9.85
C PRO A 144 25.79 -19.84 -10.94
N ARG A 145 26.80 -19.13 -11.46
CA ARG A 145 26.60 -18.05 -12.43
C ARG A 145 25.78 -18.48 -13.66
N ASP A 146 25.98 -19.71 -14.14
CA ASP A 146 25.26 -20.29 -15.28
C ASP A 146 23.78 -20.62 -14.98
N GLN A 147 23.36 -20.58 -13.71
CA GLN A 147 21.99 -20.81 -13.27
C GLN A 147 21.24 -19.51 -12.94
N VAL A 148 21.92 -18.37 -12.87
CA VAL A 148 21.33 -17.09 -12.39
C VAL A 148 20.13 -16.65 -13.23
N ALA A 149 20.18 -16.79 -14.56
CA ALA A 149 19.05 -16.44 -15.42
C ALA A 149 17.80 -17.29 -15.12
N LYS A 150 17.99 -18.59 -14.86
CA LYS A 150 16.90 -19.49 -14.47
C LYS A 150 16.41 -19.19 -13.05
N PHE A 151 17.32 -18.88 -12.13
CA PHE A 151 17.00 -18.50 -10.76
C PHE A 151 16.05 -17.30 -10.71
N TYR A 152 16.37 -16.19 -11.39
CA TYR A 152 15.51 -15.01 -11.40
C TYR A 152 14.22 -15.21 -12.22
N GLN A 153 14.28 -15.97 -13.31
CA GLN A 153 13.06 -16.36 -14.03
C GLN A 153 12.10 -17.11 -13.11
N ASP A 154 12.59 -18.07 -12.33
CA ASP A 154 11.76 -18.84 -11.41
C ASP A 154 11.28 -18.01 -10.23
N PHE A 155 12.15 -17.17 -9.66
CA PHE A 155 11.78 -16.26 -8.59
C PHE A 155 10.61 -15.36 -9.01
N LEU A 156 10.60 -14.85 -10.25
CA LEU A 156 9.53 -13.96 -10.73
C LEU A 156 8.30 -14.70 -11.27
N ASN A 157 8.45 -15.85 -11.94
CA ASN A 157 7.37 -16.44 -12.74
C ASN A 157 6.97 -17.89 -12.33
N THR A 158 7.67 -18.51 -11.39
CA THR A 158 7.40 -19.89 -10.96
C THR A 158 7.11 -19.93 -9.45
N PRO A 159 5.92 -20.38 -9.00
CA PRO A 159 5.65 -20.51 -7.56
C PRO A 159 6.68 -21.44 -6.88
N ASN A 160 7.36 -20.95 -5.85
CA ASN A 160 8.39 -21.69 -5.10
C ASN A 160 8.53 -21.18 -3.65
N ASP A 161 9.43 -21.80 -2.86
CA ASP A 161 9.60 -21.46 -1.44
C ASP A 161 10.22 -20.07 -1.20
N LEU A 162 11.02 -19.57 -2.15
CA LEU A 162 11.68 -18.26 -2.03
C LEU A 162 10.67 -17.12 -2.21
N ASN A 163 9.83 -17.18 -3.25
CA ASN A 163 8.77 -16.20 -3.49
C ASN A 163 7.46 -16.51 -2.74
N LYS A 164 7.48 -17.48 -1.81
CA LYS A 164 6.31 -17.93 -1.03
C LYS A 164 5.11 -18.36 -1.88
N GLY A 165 5.37 -18.79 -3.12
CA GLY A 165 4.35 -19.18 -4.09
C GLY A 165 3.72 -18.01 -4.86
N HIS A 166 4.26 -16.79 -4.72
CA HIS A 166 3.80 -15.59 -5.40
C HIS A 166 4.62 -15.26 -6.64
N THR A 167 3.97 -14.77 -7.69
CA THR A 167 4.63 -14.53 -9.00
C THR A 167 4.11 -13.28 -9.69
N ILE A 168 4.88 -12.73 -10.62
CA ILE A 168 4.42 -11.60 -11.44
C ILE A 168 3.21 -11.98 -12.28
N HIS A 169 3.14 -13.25 -12.70
CA HIS A 169 1.95 -13.81 -13.35
C HIS A 169 0.72 -13.72 -12.44
N GLU A 170 0.84 -14.12 -11.17
CA GLU A 170 -0.22 -14.01 -10.18
C GLU A 170 -0.67 -12.57 -10.00
N TYR A 171 0.27 -11.63 -9.83
CA TYR A 171 -0.05 -10.21 -9.68
C TYR A 171 -0.97 -9.72 -10.80
N TRP A 172 -0.59 -9.94 -12.06
CA TRP A 172 -1.38 -9.48 -13.21
C TRP A 172 -2.72 -10.22 -13.33
N MET A 173 -2.77 -11.50 -13.00
CA MET A 173 -4.01 -12.27 -12.97
C MET A 173 -4.95 -11.76 -11.88
N GLU A 174 -4.44 -11.45 -10.70
CA GLU A 174 -5.26 -10.95 -9.61
C GLU A 174 -5.78 -9.53 -9.88
N ASP A 175 -4.87 -8.61 -10.21
CA ASP A 175 -5.17 -7.19 -10.37
C ASP A 175 -6.10 -6.92 -11.57
N SER A 176 -6.05 -7.77 -12.59
CA SER A 176 -6.92 -7.69 -13.77
C SER A 176 -8.13 -8.62 -13.74
N GLY A 177 -8.37 -9.33 -12.64
CA GLY A 177 -9.52 -10.24 -12.58
C GLY A 177 -9.41 -11.45 -13.53
N GLY A 178 -8.20 -11.88 -13.82
CA GLY A 178 -7.85 -12.98 -14.72
C GLY A 178 -7.80 -12.59 -16.20
N ARG A 179 -7.76 -11.29 -16.53
CA ARG A 179 -7.70 -10.81 -17.93
C ARG A 179 -6.29 -10.87 -18.47
N TYR A 180 -5.30 -10.53 -17.66
CA TYR A 180 -3.90 -10.44 -18.02
C TYR A 180 -3.04 -11.40 -17.22
N GLY A 181 -2.08 -12.03 -17.88
CA GLY A 181 -1.03 -12.81 -17.25
C GLY A 181 0.33 -12.47 -17.86
N VAL A 182 1.40 -12.92 -17.22
CA VAL A 182 2.78 -12.70 -17.70
C VAL A 182 3.53 -14.04 -17.77
N GLU A 183 4.37 -14.18 -18.79
CA GLU A 183 5.36 -15.25 -18.95
C GLU A 183 6.73 -14.63 -19.19
N LEU A 184 7.74 -15.08 -18.44
CA LEU A 184 9.11 -14.62 -18.59
C LEU A 184 10.03 -15.75 -19.09
N ALA A 185 10.99 -15.38 -19.94
CA ALA A 185 12.13 -16.22 -20.31
C ALA A 185 13.44 -15.50 -19.95
N GLY A 186 14.30 -16.17 -19.18
CA GLY A 186 15.59 -15.66 -18.72
C GLY A 186 16.71 -15.81 -19.74
N PHE A 187 17.56 -14.79 -19.86
CA PHE A 187 18.73 -14.75 -20.74
C PHE A 187 19.94 -14.15 -20.02
N GLY A 188 21.15 -14.62 -20.35
CA GLY A 188 22.40 -14.18 -19.71
C GLY A 188 22.82 -15.09 -18.53
N PRO A 189 23.64 -14.59 -17.57
CA PRO A 189 24.11 -13.21 -17.47
C PRO A 189 25.10 -12.79 -18.56
N TYR A 190 24.92 -11.59 -19.11
CA TYR A 190 25.85 -10.95 -20.05
C TYR A 190 26.71 -9.91 -19.32
N THR A 191 28.03 -10.03 -19.42
CA THR A 191 28.95 -9.07 -18.80
C THR A 191 29.12 -7.85 -19.68
N LEU A 192 28.75 -6.69 -19.13
CA LEU A 192 28.89 -5.40 -19.79
C LEU A 192 30.37 -4.95 -19.82
N SER A 193 30.66 -3.95 -20.66
CA SER A 193 32.04 -3.51 -20.88
C SER A 193 32.60 -2.62 -19.77
N GLY A 194 31.74 -1.88 -19.08
CA GLY A 194 32.07 -0.99 -17.98
C GLY A 194 31.78 -1.58 -16.61
N LYS A 195 32.29 -0.92 -15.59
CA LYS A 195 31.95 -1.16 -14.19
C LYS A 195 30.50 -0.74 -13.91
N ASP A 196 29.88 -1.29 -12.87
CA ASP A 196 28.51 -0.96 -12.45
C ASP A 196 28.23 0.54 -12.36
N HIS A 197 29.07 1.30 -11.63
CA HIS A 197 28.90 2.75 -11.45
C HIS A 197 29.01 3.55 -12.76
N GLU A 198 29.61 2.97 -13.82
CA GLU A 198 29.67 3.65 -15.13
C GLU A 198 28.29 3.77 -15.80
N TYR A 199 27.29 3.03 -15.32
CA TYR A 199 25.91 2.99 -15.84
C TYR A 199 24.87 3.63 -14.92
N ALA A 200 25.25 4.06 -13.71
CA ALA A 200 24.32 4.30 -12.61
C ALA A 200 24.34 5.73 -12.02
N MET A 201 25.33 6.55 -12.37
CA MET A 201 25.57 7.87 -11.72
C MET A 201 24.77 9.03 -12.33
N GLU A 202 23.49 8.84 -12.65
CA GLU A 202 22.70 9.82 -13.41
C GLU A 202 22.23 11.03 -12.56
N PHE A 203 22.07 10.87 -11.23
CA PHE A 203 21.52 11.91 -10.35
C PHE A 203 22.57 12.63 -9.50
N GLN A 204 23.81 12.14 -9.47
CA GLN A 204 24.88 12.59 -8.57
C GLN A 204 25.55 13.90 -9.03
N GLY A 205 25.00 14.60 -10.04
CA GLY A 205 25.52 15.89 -10.51
C GLY A 205 26.95 15.84 -11.10
N GLY A 206 27.44 14.64 -11.46
CA GLY A 206 28.81 14.43 -11.93
C GLY A 206 29.89 14.49 -10.85
N THR A 207 29.50 14.49 -9.56
CA THR A 207 30.42 14.68 -8.43
C THR A 207 31.14 13.42 -7.97
N GLY A 208 30.67 12.23 -8.38
CA GLY A 208 31.15 10.96 -7.86
C GLY A 208 31.79 10.01 -8.87
N CYS A 209 32.06 10.43 -10.11
CA CYS A 209 32.63 9.53 -11.12
C CYS A 209 34.16 9.38 -10.93
N PRO A 210 34.70 8.17 -10.64
CA PRO A 210 36.13 7.95 -10.47
C PRO A 210 36.97 8.40 -11.68
N ALA A 211 38.15 8.95 -11.42
CA ALA A 211 39.05 9.40 -12.47
C ALA A 211 39.43 8.25 -13.43
N GLY A 212 39.17 8.46 -14.73
CA GLY A 212 39.47 7.48 -15.79
C GLY A 212 38.29 6.57 -16.16
N ASP A 213 37.20 6.59 -15.40
CA ASP A 213 35.95 5.90 -15.74
C ASP A 213 35.00 6.81 -16.53
N ASN A 214 34.01 6.22 -17.21
CA ASN A 214 32.99 6.97 -17.95
C ASN A 214 31.59 6.69 -17.40
N CYS A 215 31.11 7.53 -16.47
CA CYS A 215 29.80 7.36 -15.84
C CYS A 215 28.62 7.88 -16.65
N THR A 216 28.66 7.68 -17.97
CA THR A 216 27.58 8.02 -18.90
C THR A 216 27.23 6.85 -19.84
N LYS A 217 27.68 5.63 -19.51
CA LYS A 217 27.40 4.46 -20.33
C LYS A 217 25.92 4.12 -20.27
N ASN A 218 25.42 3.51 -21.34
CA ASN A 218 24.01 3.17 -21.48
C ASN A 218 23.81 1.66 -21.37
N LEU A 219 23.22 1.24 -20.25
CA LEU A 219 22.98 -0.17 -19.92
C LEU A 219 22.09 -0.86 -20.95
N ARG A 220 21.03 -0.18 -21.41
CA ARG A 220 20.11 -0.74 -22.41
C ARG A 220 20.77 -0.94 -23.76
N THR A 221 21.59 0.01 -24.21
CA THR A 221 22.28 -0.10 -25.51
C THR A 221 23.21 -1.31 -25.53
N GLU A 222 24.07 -1.45 -24.51
CA GLU A 222 25.00 -2.57 -24.45
C GLU A 222 24.31 -3.90 -24.14
N GLY A 223 23.37 -3.91 -23.18
CA GLY A 223 22.61 -5.09 -22.80
C GLY A 223 21.75 -5.64 -23.94
N ASN A 224 21.04 -4.78 -24.68
CA ASN A 224 20.29 -5.18 -25.86
C ASN A 224 21.21 -5.76 -26.93
N ALA A 225 22.34 -5.10 -27.22
CA ALA A 225 23.29 -5.58 -28.21
C ALA A 225 23.85 -6.97 -27.85
N ALA A 226 24.20 -7.19 -26.57
CA ALA A 226 24.69 -8.48 -26.08
C ALA A 226 23.62 -9.58 -26.19
N TRP A 227 22.37 -9.28 -25.81
CA TRP A 227 21.27 -10.22 -25.91
C TRP A 227 20.96 -10.58 -27.37
N ILE A 228 20.79 -9.60 -28.25
CA ILE A 228 20.53 -9.81 -29.68
C ILE A 228 21.66 -10.60 -30.34
N ALA A 229 22.93 -10.31 -30.01
CA ALA A 229 24.06 -11.08 -30.53
C ALA A 229 24.02 -12.56 -30.12
N ALA A 230 23.48 -12.86 -28.92
CA ALA A 230 23.39 -14.22 -28.41
C ALA A 230 22.20 -15.02 -28.96
N VAL A 231 21.03 -14.40 -29.10
CA VAL A 231 19.78 -15.11 -29.47
C VAL A 231 19.34 -14.88 -30.91
N GLY A 232 19.81 -13.81 -31.54
CA GLY A 232 19.38 -13.36 -32.86
C GLY A 232 18.07 -12.57 -32.85
N GLU A 233 17.93 -11.69 -33.84
CA GLU A 233 16.75 -10.82 -34.07
C GLU A 233 15.41 -11.58 -34.07
N GLU A 234 15.37 -12.76 -34.69
CA GLU A 234 14.12 -13.51 -34.86
C GLU A 234 13.62 -14.14 -33.56
N VAL A 235 14.51 -14.42 -32.60
CA VAL A 235 14.11 -14.86 -31.25
C VAL A 235 13.63 -13.66 -30.44
N ALA A 236 14.36 -12.54 -30.50
CA ALA A 236 14.01 -11.33 -29.75
C ALA A 236 12.63 -10.77 -30.11
N LYS A 237 12.24 -10.82 -31.40
CA LYS A 237 10.91 -10.38 -31.88
C LYS A 237 9.72 -11.20 -31.36
N GLN A 238 9.97 -12.32 -30.66
CA GLN A 238 8.90 -13.16 -30.10
C GLN A 238 8.38 -12.64 -28.75
N PHE A 239 9.07 -11.68 -28.15
CA PHE A 239 8.73 -11.09 -26.86
C PHE A 239 7.98 -9.76 -27.06
N ASP A 240 6.98 -9.54 -26.21
CA ASP A 240 6.19 -8.31 -26.18
C ASP A 240 6.97 -7.14 -25.56
N PHE A 241 7.91 -7.44 -24.67
CA PHE A 241 8.72 -6.45 -23.95
C PHE A 241 10.02 -7.06 -23.40
N VAL A 242 10.94 -6.20 -22.93
CA VAL A 242 12.19 -6.62 -22.28
C VAL A 242 12.28 -6.04 -20.87
N PHE A 243 12.63 -6.89 -19.91
CA PHE A 243 13.11 -6.50 -18.59
C PHE A 243 14.61 -6.74 -18.52
N TYR A 244 15.38 -5.68 -18.29
CA TYR A 244 16.79 -5.81 -17.94
C TYR A 244 16.92 -5.91 -16.43
N LEU A 245 17.64 -6.93 -15.97
CA LEU A 245 17.99 -7.08 -14.57
C LEU A 245 19.50 -6.83 -14.40
N SER A 246 19.84 -5.71 -13.78
CA SER A 246 21.21 -5.34 -13.40
C SER A 246 21.64 -6.07 -12.14
N ALA A 247 22.87 -6.58 -12.11
CA ALA A 247 23.51 -7.02 -10.87
C ALA A 247 23.59 -5.87 -9.85
N GLY A 248 23.51 -6.19 -8.55
CA GLY A 248 23.61 -5.24 -7.44
C GLY A 248 22.28 -4.67 -6.93
N GLN A 249 22.38 -3.71 -6.01
CA GLN A 249 21.24 -2.99 -5.44
C GLN A 249 20.73 -1.90 -6.40
N ASP A 250 19.51 -1.40 -6.16
CA ASP A 250 19.04 -0.13 -6.70
C ASP A 250 19.25 1.03 -5.72
N GLU A 251 19.59 2.23 -6.24
CA GLU A 251 19.80 3.44 -5.44
C GLU A 251 18.54 3.78 -4.63
N SER A 252 17.35 3.65 -5.24
CA SER A 252 16.07 3.95 -4.58
C SER A 252 15.85 3.17 -3.28
N SER A 253 16.44 1.98 -3.13
CA SER A 253 16.29 1.12 -1.96
C SER A 253 17.42 1.27 -0.93
N THR A 254 18.48 2.02 -1.25
CA THR A 254 19.71 2.06 -0.45
C THR A 254 20.13 3.45 0.02
N TRP A 255 19.72 4.52 -0.69
CA TRP A 255 20.21 5.88 -0.44
C TRP A 255 19.92 6.38 0.98
N GLN A 256 18.76 6.04 1.56
CA GLN A 256 18.39 6.52 2.89
C GLN A 256 19.03 5.65 3.97
N GLU A 257 18.96 4.35 3.74
CA GLU A 257 19.37 3.25 4.61
C GLU A 257 20.86 3.30 4.90
N PHE A 258 21.67 3.52 3.86
CA PHE A 258 23.12 3.51 3.92
C PHE A 258 23.71 4.92 3.74
N GLY A 259 22.90 5.95 3.95
CA GLY A 259 23.31 7.34 4.08
C GLY A 259 23.09 7.85 5.50
N MET A 260 22.19 8.82 5.65
CA MET A 260 21.90 9.52 6.91
C MET A 260 21.40 8.64 8.07
N MET A 261 20.77 7.49 7.78
CA MET A 261 20.39 6.55 8.84
C MET A 261 21.60 5.86 9.48
N LYS A 262 22.67 5.68 8.70
CA LYS A 262 23.87 4.96 9.12
C LYS A 262 24.98 5.88 9.61
N PHE A 263 25.13 7.05 9.00
CA PHE A 263 26.23 7.98 9.26
C PHE A 263 25.70 9.34 9.77
N PRO A 264 26.29 9.91 10.86
CA PRO A 264 25.79 11.17 11.43
C PRO A 264 25.89 12.35 10.46
N THR A 265 26.99 12.44 9.71
CA THR A 265 27.23 13.44 8.67
C THR A 265 27.85 12.79 7.44
N LYS A 266 27.87 13.51 6.32
CA LYS A 266 28.48 13.03 5.08
C LYS A 266 30.00 12.89 5.19
N GLU A 267 30.64 13.70 6.04
CA GLU A 267 32.07 13.60 6.34
C GLU A 267 32.43 12.39 7.22
N ASP A 268 31.44 11.76 7.88
CA ASP A 268 31.65 10.56 8.71
C ASP A 268 31.55 9.26 7.91
N VAL A 269 31.29 9.32 6.60
CA VAL A 269 31.24 8.12 5.75
C VAL A 269 32.67 7.57 5.58
N PRO A 270 32.97 6.35 6.04
CA PRO A 270 34.30 5.78 5.99
C PRO A 270 34.66 5.29 4.57
N ASP A 271 35.96 5.11 4.30
CA ASP A 271 36.49 4.76 2.97
C ASP A 271 35.90 3.46 2.38
N GLU A 272 35.52 2.50 3.22
CA GLU A 272 34.87 1.25 2.77
C GLU A 272 33.49 1.48 2.11
N TRP A 273 32.84 2.60 2.44
CA TRP A 273 31.60 3.09 1.84
C TRP A 273 31.82 4.16 0.76
N GLY A 274 33.09 4.44 0.44
CA GLY A 274 33.52 5.41 -0.56
C GLY A 274 33.83 4.81 -1.94
N PRO A 275 34.18 5.68 -2.90
CA PRO A 275 34.64 5.25 -4.22
C PRO A 275 36.01 4.57 -4.18
N PRO A 276 36.39 3.83 -5.22
CA PRO A 276 37.76 3.34 -5.39
C PRO A 276 38.79 4.46 -5.66
N ASP A 277 38.33 5.70 -5.91
CA ASP A 277 39.18 6.87 -6.16
C ASP A 277 39.34 7.71 -4.88
N PRO A 278 40.52 7.74 -4.25
CA PRO A 278 40.75 8.48 -3.00
C PRO A 278 40.74 10.01 -3.18
N ALA A 279 40.66 10.51 -4.42
CA ALA A 279 40.51 11.95 -4.68
C ALA A 279 39.05 12.42 -4.57
N LEU A 280 38.08 11.50 -4.51
CA LEU A 280 36.67 11.79 -4.36
C LEU A 280 36.22 11.66 -2.89
N PRO A 281 35.16 12.37 -2.48
CA PRO A 281 34.54 12.14 -1.19
C PRO A 281 33.88 10.75 -1.11
N ASN A 282 33.72 10.23 0.11
CA ASN A 282 33.01 8.97 0.36
C ASN A 282 31.47 9.08 0.28
N TRP A 283 30.96 10.22 -0.20
CA TRP A 283 29.55 10.53 -0.32
C TRP A 283 29.29 11.20 -1.68
N VAL A 284 28.04 11.16 -2.13
CA VAL A 284 27.59 11.77 -3.40
C VAL A 284 26.22 12.40 -3.26
N ASP A 285 25.89 13.34 -4.14
CA ASP A 285 24.55 13.92 -4.25
C ASP A 285 23.51 12.85 -4.63
N THR A 286 22.24 13.04 -4.29
CA THR A 286 21.17 12.10 -4.64
C THR A 286 20.03 12.79 -5.36
N ARG A 287 19.09 11.99 -5.87
CA ARG A 287 17.86 12.50 -6.48
C ARG A 287 16.95 13.27 -5.51
N TYR A 288 16.93 12.91 -4.22
CA TYR A 288 15.88 13.36 -3.29
C TYR A 288 16.40 14.25 -2.15
N VAL A 289 17.61 13.99 -1.70
CA VAL A 289 18.26 14.72 -0.61
C VAL A 289 19.68 15.09 -1.00
N ASP A 290 20.31 15.93 -0.18
CA ASP A 290 21.61 16.49 -0.52
C ASP A 290 22.75 15.45 -0.58
N TRP A 291 22.66 14.30 0.09
CA TRP A 291 23.74 13.31 0.06
C TRP A 291 23.34 11.88 0.50
N THR A 292 24.12 10.89 0.06
CA THR A 292 24.23 9.54 0.62
C THR A 292 25.67 9.02 0.51
N SER A 293 25.98 7.82 1.03
CA SER A 293 27.29 7.20 0.82
C SER A 293 27.55 6.90 -0.66
N TRP A 294 28.81 6.92 -1.09
CA TRP A 294 29.14 6.68 -2.50
C TRP A 294 28.63 5.31 -2.97
N GLN A 295 28.78 4.26 -2.16
CA GLN A 295 28.28 2.92 -2.52
C GLN A 295 26.77 2.94 -2.79
N ALA A 296 25.97 3.61 -1.94
CA ALA A 296 24.52 3.68 -2.14
C ALA A 296 24.14 4.51 -3.38
N GLY A 297 24.82 5.65 -3.58
CA GLY A 297 24.54 6.55 -4.69
C GLY A 297 25.15 6.13 -6.04
N SER A 298 26.00 5.10 -6.07
CA SER A 298 26.55 4.52 -7.30
C SER A 298 25.76 3.32 -7.82
N ASN A 299 24.70 2.92 -7.12
CA ASN A 299 23.75 1.89 -7.56
C ASN A 299 22.81 2.40 -8.65
N PHE A 300 22.33 1.48 -9.51
CA PHE A 300 21.46 1.85 -10.62
C PHE A 300 20.09 2.34 -10.14
N TRP A 301 19.50 3.31 -10.85
CA TRP A 301 18.13 3.75 -10.59
C TRP A 301 17.11 3.11 -11.56
N PRO A 302 16.17 2.26 -11.09
CA PRO A 302 15.18 1.60 -11.94
C PRO A 302 14.31 2.58 -12.73
N ASN A 303 14.02 2.25 -13.98
CA ASN A 303 13.17 3.05 -14.85
C ASN A 303 12.67 2.27 -16.08
N ALA A 304 11.61 2.76 -16.73
CA ALA A 304 11.05 2.23 -17.97
C ALA A 304 11.02 3.21 -19.14
N ARG A 305 10.86 2.64 -20.33
CA ARG A 305 10.49 3.32 -21.57
C ARG A 305 9.14 2.80 -22.05
N PHE A 306 8.20 3.71 -22.23
CA PHE A 306 6.86 3.41 -22.77
C PHE A 306 6.91 2.51 -23.99
N GLY A 307 6.18 1.39 -23.95
CA GLY A 307 6.03 0.46 -25.07
C GLY A 307 7.28 -0.32 -25.48
N ILE A 308 8.38 -0.27 -24.70
CA ILE A 308 9.65 -0.88 -25.10
C ILE A 308 10.19 -1.82 -24.01
N ASP A 309 10.72 -1.26 -22.92
CA ASP A 309 11.50 -2.01 -21.93
C ASP A 309 11.62 -1.30 -20.58
N SER A 310 12.16 -2.01 -19.60
CA SER A 310 12.51 -1.46 -18.28
C SER A 310 13.82 -2.02 -17.76
N VAL A 311 14.42 -1.34 -16.79
CA VAL A 311 15.62 -1.80 -16.08
C VAL A 311 15.32 -1.85 -14.58
N GLN A 312 15.63 -2.99 -13.98
CA GLN A 312 15.54 -3.29 -12.55
C GLN A 312 16.93 -3.69 -12.01
N ALA A 313 17.07 -3.74 -10.69
CA ALA A 313 18.26 -4.28 -10.02
C ALA A 313 17.94 -5.59 -9.27
N GLU A 314 18.95 -6.31 -8.77
CA GLU A 314 18.74 -7.56 -8.00
C GLU A 314 17.94 -7.34 -6.71
N SER A 315 17.96 -6.14 -6.14
CA SER A 315 17.12 -5.74 -4.99
C SER A 315 15.72 -5.28 -5.38
N SER A 316 15.43 -5.11 -6.67
CA SER A 316 14.10 -4.69 -7.10
C SER A 316 13.12 -5.85 -6.95
N GLY A 317 12.17 -5.70 -6.03
CA GLY A 317 11.10 -6.67 -5.81
C GLY A 317 10.11 -6.77 -6.98
N MET A 318 9.31 -7.83 -6.99
CA MET A 318 8.34 -8.12 -8.04
C MET A 318 7.35 -6.98 -8.33
N ALA A 319 6.99 -6.19 -7.32
CA ALA A 319 6.13 -5.03 -7.48
C ALA A 319 6.77 -3.92 -8.34
N VAL A 320 8.10 -3.80 -8.35
CA VAL A 320 8.82 -2.91 -9.27
C VAL A 320 8.63 -3.38 -10.70
N TYR A 321 8.75 -4.69 -10.97
CA TYR A 321 8.49 -5.21 -12.32
C TYR A 321 7.04 -5.00 -12.77
N ALA A 322 6.08 -5.11 -11.85
CA ALA A 322 4.68 -4.81 -12.14
C ALA A 322 4.46 -3.32 -12.46
N HIS A 323 5.02 -2.41 -11.65
CA HIS A 323 5.02 -0.96 -11.88
C HIS A 323 5.59 -0.61 -13.27
N GLU A 324 6.73 -1.20 -13.61
CA GLU A 324 7.45 -0.89 -14.84
C GLU A 324 6.76 -1.48 -16.08
N LEU A 325 6.09 -2.64 -15.94
CA LEU A 325 5.21 -3.14 -17.01
C LEU A 325 3.99 -2.26 -17.22
N SER A 326 3.44 -1.62 -16.18
CA SER A 326 2.39 -0.62 -16.36
C SER A 326 2.84 0.59 -17.18
N HIS A 327 4.10 1.03 -17.03
CA HIS A 327 4.70 2.02 -17.94
C HIS A 327 4.84 1.49 -19.35
N ILE A 328 5.33 0.26 -19.53
CA ILE A 328 5.41 -0.34 -20.87
C ILE A 328 4.01 -0.40 -21.52
N MET A 329 2.95 -0.59 -20.74
CA MET A 329 1.55 -0.59 -21.19
C MET A 329 0.95 0.82 -21.41
N GLY A 330 1.67 1.91 -21.11
CA GLY A 330 1.25 3.26 -21.50
C GLY A 330 0.65 4.13 -20.38
N ILE A 331 0.98 3.87 -19.11
CA ILE A 331 0.59 4.75 -17.99
C ILE A 331 1.80 5.41 -17.37
N ALA A 332 1.76 6.72 -17.12
CA ALA A 332 2.85 7.45 -16.47
C ALA A 332 2.82 7.35 -14.93
N ASP A 333 3.86 7.89 -14.29
CA ASP A 333 3.94 7.99 -12.83
C ASP A 333 2.96 8.99 -12.22
N ASN A 334 2.41 8.62 -11.06
CA ASN A 334 1.55 9.47 -10.24
C ASN A 334 2.03 9.53 -8.78
N TYR A 335 3.25 10.01 -8.58
CA TYR A 335 3.79 10.33 -7.26
C TYR A 335 4.52 11.68 -7.24
N ASN A 336 4.75 12.19 -6.04
CA ASN A 336 5.53 13.39 -5.73
C ASN A 336 6.97 13.02 -5.32
N ASN A 337 7.85 14.03 -5.25
CA ASN A 337 9.06 13.94 -4.41
C ASN A 337 8.65 14.15 -2.93
N PRO A 338 8.89 13.19 -2.01
CA PRO A 338 8.43 13.30 -0.64
C PRO A 338 9.23 14.34 0.17
N TYR A 339 10.41 14.73 -0.32
CA TYR A 339 11.30 15.71 0.31
C TYR A 339 11.38 17.03 -0.47
N GLY A 340 10.50 17.22 -1.46
CA GLY A 340 10.51 18.40 -2.32
C GLY A 340 10.31 19.71 -1.55
N VAL A 341 10.98 20.77 -2.01
CA VAL A 341 10.79 22.15 -1.54
C VAL A 341 10.32 23.00 -2.74
N PRO A 342 9.07 23.50 -2.74
CA PRO A 342 8.05 23.41 -1.70
C PRO A 342 7.46 22.00 -1.54
N ALA A 343 7.00 21.69 -0.34
CA ALA A 343 6.41 20.40 -0.02
C ALA A 343 5.10 20.18 -0.79
N ARG A 344 4.89 18.95 -1.26
CA ARG A 344 3.65 18.48 -1.88
C ARG A 344 3.29 17.16 -1.25
N ARG A 345 2.04 16.98 -0.83
CA ARG A 345 1.53 15.72 -0.27
C ARG A 345 1.46 14.63 -1.35
N ALA A 346 1.73 13.37 -0.99
CA ALA A 346 1.75 12.22 -1.89
C ALA A 346 0.42 11.98 -2.60
N TYR A 347 0.40 11.89 -3.94
CA TYR A 347 -0.83 11.88 -4.76
C TYR A 347 -1.86 10.80 -4.39
N THR A 348 -1.49 9.54 -4.65
CA THR A 348 -2.22 8.32 -4.31
C THR A 348 -1.44 7.44 -3.34
N GLY A 349 -0.11 7.56 -3.33
CA GLY A 349 0.75 6.99 -2.30
C GLY A 349 0.68 5.46 -2.27
N ILE A 350 0.34 4.91 -1.11
CA ILE A 350 0.35 3.46 -0.86
C ILE A 350 -0.76 2.68 -1.59
N TRP A 351 -1.74 3.39 -2.14
CA TRP A 351 -2.99 2.82 -2.66
C TRP A 351 -2.95 2.48 -4.15
N GLU A 352 -1.89 2.90 -4.87
CA GLU A 352 -1.80 2.82 -6.33
C GLU A 352 -0.44 2.27 -6.78
N MET A 353 -0.46 1.33 -7.74
CA MET A 353 0.72 0.73 -8.34
C MET A 353 1.64 1.77 -9.01
N LEU A 354 1.09 2.74 -9.77
CA LEU A 354 1.87 3.84 -10.39
C LEU A 354 2.25 4.97 -9.39
N SER A 355 2.19 4.67 -8.10
CA SER A 355 2.67 5.54 -7.03
C SER A 355 3.65 4.76 -6.14
N ARG A 356 3.58 4.91 -4.82
CA ARG A 356 4.39 4.11 -3.88
C ARG A 356 3.70 2.82 -3.41
N GLY A 357 2.58 2.44 -4.03
CA GLY A 357 2.00 1.11 -3.83
C GLY A 357 2.93 -0.01 -4.30
N SER A 358 3.87 0.29 -5.22
CA SER A 358 4.96 -0.62 -5.61
C SER A 358 5.97 -0.90 -4.50
N PHE A 359 5.94 -0.17 -3.38
CA PHE A 359 6.85 -0.39 -2.25
C PHE A 359 6.27 -1.38 -1.22
N ASN A 360 5.02 -1.81 -1.40
CA ASN A 360 4.34 -2.70 -0.46
C ASN A 360 4.98 -4.10 -0.41
N GLY A 361 4.81 -4.73 0.74
CA GLY A 361 5.39 -6.03 1.09
C GLY A 361 5.75 -6.07 2.58
N PRO A 362 6.13 -7.25 3.10
CA PRO A 362 6.61 -7.41 4.47
C PRO A 362 7.75 -6.45 4.79
N GLY A 363 7.73 -5.84 5.98
CA GLY A 363 8.79 -4.93 6.42
C GLY A 363 8.79 -3.55 5.76
N GLY A 364 7.84 -3.28 4.85
CA GLY A 364 7.64 -1.95 4.29
C GLY A 364 8.82 -1.39 3.46
N PRO A 365 8.91 -0.07 3.26
CA PRO A 365 9.89 0.56 2.36
C PRO A 365 11.34 0.29 2.77
N HIS A 366 11.64 0.23 4.07
CA HIS A 366 13.00 0.07 4.63
C HIS A 366 13.58 -1.34 4.51
N SER A 367 12.89 -2.24 3.84
CA SER A 367 13.31 -3.63 3.60
C SER A 367 13.61 -3.94 2.13
N ARG A 368 13.53 -2.94 1.24
CA ARG A 368 13.68 -3.10 -0.22
C ARG A 368 15.09 -3.44 -0.70
N TRP A 369 16.13 -3.13 0.08
CA TRP A 369 17.54 -3.33 -0.32
C TRP A 369 18.02 -4.80 -0.29
N LEU A 370 17.17 -5.72 0.16
CA LEU A 370 17.52 -7.13 0.28
C LEU A 370 17.73 -7.80 -1.08
N ILE A 371 18.70 -8.72 -1.15
CA ILE A 371 18.90 -9.61 -2.29
C ILE A 371 18.91 -11.05 -1.79
N PRO A 372 18.01 -11.94 -2.28
CA PRO A 372 16.88 -11.64 -3.15
C PRO A 372 15.79 -10.76 -2.48
N PRO A 373 14.94 -10.08 -3.26
CA PRO A 373 14.01 -9.08 -2.75
C PRO A 373 12.66 -9.70 -2.33
N THR A 374 12.66 -10.31 -1.14
CA THR A 374 11.54 -11.10 -0.58
C THR A 374 10.67 -10.35 0.42
N ALA A 375 10.91 -9.05 0.63
CA ALA A 375 10.26 -8.21 1.63
C ALA A 375 9.55 -7.00 0.99
N GLY A 376 9.88 -5.77 1.34
CA GLY A 376 9.37 -4.56 0.69
C GLY A 376 9.53 -4.61 -0.82
N ALA A 377 8.53 -4.11 -1.54
CA ALA A 377 8.37 -4.23 -2.99
C ALA A 377 8.20 -5.67 -3.53
N SER A 378 8.00 -6.69 -2.68
CA SER A 378 7.69 -8.05 -3.16
C SER A 378 6.23 -8.21 -3.61
N MET A 379 5.29 -7.44 -3.05
CA MET A 379 3.85 -7.54 -3.33
C MET A 379 3.19 -6.16 -3.31
N GLY A 380 3.01 -5.57 -4.49
CA GLY A 380 2.51 -4.20 -4.65
C GLY A 380 1.00 -4.06 -4.50
N ALA A 381 0.53 -2.85 -4.22
CA ALA A 381 -0.90 -2.52 -4.27
C ALA A 381 -1.49 -2.80 -5.66
N GLN A 382 -2.78 -3.10 -5.73
CA GLN A 382 -3.50 -3.13 -7.00
C GLN A 382 -3.57 -1.75 -7.67
N HIS A 383 -3.82 -1.72 -8.98
CA HIS A 383 -4.18 -0.48 -9.66
C HIS A 383 -5.54 0.03 -9.13
N MET A 384 -5.66 1.33 -8.93
CA MET A 384 -6.90 2.04 -8.68
C MET A 384 -7.82 1.97 -9.90
N LEU A 385 -9.11 2.17 -9.66
CA LEU A 385 -10.16 1.97 -10.67
C LEU A 385 -9.89 2.73 -11.98
N ARG A 386 -9.35 3.95 -11.90
CA ARG A 386 -9.02 4.74 -13.11
C ARG A 386 -7.97 4.04 -13.97
N ASN A 387 -6.88 3.55 -13.39
CA ASN A 387 -5.85 2.84 -14.12
C ASN A 387 -6.35 1.47 -14.60
N LYS A 388 -7.18 0.77 -13.81
CA LYS A 388 -7.83 -0.47 -14.28
C LYS A 388 -8.71 -0.24 -15.51
N ILE A 389 -9.47 0.85 -15.56
CA ILE A 389 -10.25 1.23 -16.74
C ILE A 389 -9.32 1.52 -17.92
N LYS A 390 -8.30 2.36 -17.72
CA LYS A 390 -7.39 2.77 -18.79
C LYS A 390 -6.61 1.58 -19.40
N LEU A 391 -6.21 0.61 -18.58
CA LEU A 391 -5.54 -0.61 -19.02
C LEU A 391 -6.51 -1.71 -19.47
N GLU A 392 -7.83 -1.48 -19.41
CA GLU A 392 -8.85 -2.49 -19.69
C GLU A 392 -8.74 -3.75 -18.80
N MET A 393 -8.27 -3.57 -17.57
CA MET A 393 -8.13 -4.60 -16.52
C MET A 393 -9.43 -4.85 -15.75
N VAL A 394 -10.40 -3.96 -15.86
CA VAL A 394 -11.77 -4.16 -15.37
C VAL A 394 -12.72 -4.27 -16.56
N ASP A 395 -13.80 -5.03 -16.42
CA ASP A 395 -14.87 -5.04 -17.41
C ASP A 395 -15.75 -3.81 -17.22
N GLU A 396 -16.10 -3.11 -18.30
CA GLU A 396 -16.98 -1.94 -18.25
C GLU A 396 -18.33 -2.26 -17.61
N GLN A 397 -18.84 -3.51 -17.73
CA GLN A 397 -20.09 -3.90 -17.06
C GLN A 397 -20.02 -3.84 -15.52
N ASN A 398 -18.81 -3.85 -14.95
CA ASN A 398 -18.56 -3.82 -13.51
C ASN A 398 -18.19 -2.42 -12.99
N VAL A 399 -18.28 -1.39 -13.83
CA VAL A 399 -18.02 0.01 -13.47
C VAL A 399 -19.29 0.82 -13.64
N LEU A 400 -19.85 1.32 -12.54
CA LEU A 400 -21.01 2.22 -12.62
C LEU A 400 -20.56 3.60 -13.10
N ARG A 401 -21.07 4.06 -14.24
CA ARG A 401 -20.77 5.37 -14.85
C ARG A 401 -21.85 6.38 -14.54
N LEU A 402 -21.50 7.44 -13.81
CA LEU A 402 -22.40 8.54 -13.47
C LEU A 402 -21.91 9.84 -14.13
N SER A 403 -22.83 10.75 -14.44
CA SER A 403 -22.51 12.15 -14.76
C SER A 403 -22.87 13.00 -13.54
N ARG A 404 -21.95 13.86 -13.10
CA ARG A 404 -22.20 14.83 -12.02
C ARG A 404 -23.39 15.73 -12.38
N GLU A 405 -23.43 16.17 -13.63
CA GLU A 405 -24.45 17.06 -14.19
C GLU A 405 -25.84 16.43 -14.26
N ALA A 406 -25.94 15.09 -14.24
CA ALA A 406 -27.22 14.41 -14.26
C ALA A 406 -27.79 14.10 -12.87
N LEU A 407 -26.98 14.20 -11.79
CA LEU A 407 -27.36 13.75 -10.45
C LEU A 407 -28.42 14.62 -9.75
N ASP A 408 -28.51 15.91 -10.07
CA ASP A 408 -29.55 16.79 -9.51
C ASP A 408 -30.94 16.46 -10.08
N GLU A 409 -30.99 16.09 -11.35
CA GLU A 409 -32.19 15.62 -12.05
C GLU A 409 -32.52 14.15 -11.76
N SER A 410 -31.53 13.26 -11.69
CA SER A 410 -31.76 11.82 -11.50
C SER A 410 -32.01 11.44 -10.04
N GLY A 411 -31.36 12.14 -9.11
CA GLY A 411 -31.46 11.94 -7.67
C GLY A 411 -30.32 11.12 -7.07
N LEU A 412 -30.48 10.76 -5.79
CA LEU A 412 -29.49 9.99 -5.04
C LEU A 412 -29.32 8.58 -5.62
N VAL A 413 -28.06 8.22 -5.88
CA VAL A 413 -27.63 6.88 -6.31
C VAL A 413 -27.12 6.11 -5.11
N THR A 414 -27.57 4.87 -4.93
CA THR A 414 -26.99 3.91 -3.97
C THR A 414 -26.45 2.70 -4.72
N ALA A 415 -25.21 2.31 -4.42
CA ALA A 415 -24.53 1.19 -5.06
C ALA A 415 -23.76 0.34 -4.04
N ARG A 416 -23.75 -0.98 -4.23
CA ARG A 416 -22.88 -1.88 -3.47
C ARG A 416 -21.62 -2.14 -4.30
N VAL A 417 -20.48 -1.77 -3.77
CA VAL A 417 -19.16 -1.91 -4.39
C VAL A 417 -18.40 -3.03 -3.68
N LEU A 418 -17.86 -3.96 -4.47
CA LEU A 418 -17.04 -5.07 -4.00
C LEU A 418 -15.57 -4.64 -3.98
N ALA A 419 -14.79 -5.18 -3.03
CA ALA A 419 -13.36 -4.89 -2.94
C ALA A 419 -12.63 -5.20 -4.26
N ARG A 420 -11.70 -4.31 -4.66
CA ARG A 420 -11.02 -4.35 -5.96
C ARG A 420 -10.19 -5.62 -6.20
N ALA A 421 -9.79 -6.30 -5.13
CA ALA A 421 -9.08 -7.58 -5.17
C ALA A 421 -9.99 -8.81 -5.36
N ILE A 422 -11.32 -8.62 -5.34
CA ILE A 422 -12.29 -9.68 -5.58
C ILE A 422 -12.83 -9.54 -6.99
N GLN A 423 -12.85 -10.65 -7.74
CA GLN A 423 -13.41 -10.67 -9.08
C GLN A 423 -14.93 -10.48 -9.03
N PRO A 424 -15.50 -9.38 -9.56
CA PRO A 424 -16.94 -9.18 -9.52
C PRO A 424 -17.68 -10.17 -10.42
N GLY A 425 -18.86 -10.60 -9.98
CA GLY A 425 -19.83 -11.27 -10.84
C GLY A 425 -20.48 -10.32 -11.85
N LYS A 426 -21.32 -10.87 -12.73
CA LYS A 426 -22.00 -10.11 -13.81
C LYS A 426 -22.83 -8.90 -13.33
N ASN A 427 -23.38 -8.95 -12.12
CA ASN A 427 -24.26 -7.92 -11.57
C ASN A 427 -23.64 -7.22 -10.36
N GLU A 428 -22.32 -7.26 -10.24
CA GLU A 428 -21.57 -6.67 -9.14
C GLU A 428 -20.63 -5.58 -9.67
N LEU A 429 -20.27 -4.65 -8.80
CA LEU A 429 -19.48 -3.48 -9.17
C LEU A 429 -18.11 -3.57 -8.52
N SER A 430 -17.05 -3.32 -9.29
CA SER A 430 -15.71 -3.04 -8.78
C SER A 430 -15.57 -1.57 -8.34
N GLY A 431 -16.44 -0.69 -8.82
CA GLY A 431 -16.43 0.71 -8.40
C GLY A 431 -17.40 1.60 -9.17
N VAL A 432 -17.35 2.88 -8.84
CA VAL A 432 -18.16 3.95 -9.46
C VAL A 432 -17.23 5.01 -10.02
N ASN A 433 -17.47 5.46 -11.25
CA ASN A 433 -16.81 6.59 -11.86
C ASN A 433 -17.84 7.68 -12.17
N ILE A 434 -17.57 8.90 -11.69
CA ILE A 434 -18.47 10.05 -11.81
C ILE A 434 -17.77 11.11 -12.67
N SER A 435 -18.24 11.35 -13.89
CA SER A 435 -17.66 12.34 -14.80
C SER A 435 -18.09 13.77 -14.47
N PHE A 436 -17.20 14.73 -14.73
CA PHE A 436 -17.47 16.17 -14.67
C PHE A 436 -17.53 16.71 -16.10
N ASP A 437 -18.69 16.62 -16.73
CA ASP A 437 -18.84 16.99 -18.14
C ASP A 437 -18.59 18.50 -18.36
N THR A 438 -18.77 19.31 -17.30
CA THR A 438 -18.46 20.75 -17.27
C THR A 438 -17.17 21.10 -16.51
N GLY A 439 -16.31 20.11 -16.23
CA GLY A 439 -15.01 20.27 -15.57
C GLY A 439 -15.07 20.43 -14.05
N ASP A 440 -13.90 20.29 -13.41
CA ASP A 440 -13.71 20.52 -11.97
C ASP A 440 -14.00 21.99 -11.60
N LYS A 441 -14.87 22.18 -10.61
CA LYS A 441 -15.29 23.49 -10.10
C LYS A 441 -14.54 23.91 -8.83
N SER A 442 -13.59 23.10 -8.37
CA SER A 442 -12.74 23.43 -7.22
C SER A 442 -12.06 24.79 -7.41
N PRO A 443 -12.00 25.64 -6.37
CA PRO A 443 -11.26 26.90 -6.46
C PRO A 443 -9.78 26.62 -6.74
N ALA A 444 -9.14 27.52 -7.48
CA ALA A 444 -7.70 27.43 -7.69
C ALA A 444 -6.95 27.52 -6.34
N CYS A 445 -5.92 26.69 -6.19
CA CYS A 445 -5.00 26.73 -5.06
C CYS A 445 -3.56 26.75 -5.60
N ASP A 446 -2.62 27.15 -4.74
CA ASP A 446 -1.21 27.26 -5.09
C ASP A 446 -0.41 26.09 -4.52
N VAL A 447 0.08 25.24 -5.42
CA VAL A 447 0.90 24.06 -5.10
C VAL A 447 2.26 24.42 -4.50
N THR A 448 2.69 25.68 -4.60
CA THR A 448 3.97 26.13 -4.06
C THR A 448 3.89 26.60 -2.60
N THR A 449 2.67 26.88 -2.11
CA THR A 449 2.44 27.38 -0.75
C THR A 449 1.52 26.48 0.07
N ASN A 450 0.76 25.59 -0.58
CA ASN A 450 -0.12 24.63 0.10
C ASN A 450 0.21 23.19 -0.32
N PRO A 451 0.79 22.35 0.57
CA PRO A 451 1.12 20.96 0.25
C PRO A 451 -0.10 20.08 -0.05
N LEU A 452 -1.29 20.45 0.45
CA LEU A 452 -2.55 19.76 0.23
C LEU A 452 -3.30 20.24 -1.01
N CYS A 453 -2.81 21.27 -1.71
CA CYS A 453 -3.38 21.69 -2.97
C CYS A 453 -3.24 20.57 -3.99
N ASP A 454 -4.31 20.18 -4.67
CA ASP A 454 -4.30 19.07 -5.63
C ASP A 454 -4.00 19.53 -7.09
N GLY A 455 -3.93 20.83 -7.32
CA GLY A 455 -3.67 21.45 -8.63
C GLY A 455 -4.89 21.55 -9.57
N GLY A 456 -6.05 21.02 -9.18
CA GLY A 456 -7.30 21.09 -9.94
C GLY A 456 -7.27 20.43 -11.34
N GLY A 457 -8.30 20.75 -12.12
CA GLY A 457 -8.43 20.29 -13.51
C GLY A 457 -8.71 18.79 -13.64
N TYR A 458 -9.41 18.22 -12.66
CA TYR A 458 -9.88 16.85 -12.68
C TYR A 458 -11.11 16.69 -13.57
N GLU A 459 -11.31 15.49 -14.10
CA GLU A 459 -12.46 15.18 -14.95
C GLU A 459 -13.42 14.20 -14.29
N ASN A 460 -13.04 13.59 -13.17
CA ASN A 460 -13.89 12.61 -12.51
C ASN A 460 -13.65 12.52 -11.00
N TYR A 461 -14.60 11.87 -10.31
CA TYR A 461 -14.34 11.08 -9.11
C TYR A 461 -14.33 9.58 -9.44
N THR A 462 -13.55 8.80 -8.69
CA THR A 462 -13.70 7.33 -8.57
C THR A 462 -13.95 6.93 -7.13
N VAL A 463 -14.85 5.95 -6.94
CA VAL A 463 -15.14 5.32 -5.66
C VAL A 463 -14.89 3.82 -5.80
N GLU A 464 -14.00 3.28 -4.97
CA GLU A 464 -13.67 1.85 -4.95
C GLU A 464 -13.51 1.35 -3.51
N VAL A 465 -13.45 0.03 -3.33
CA VAL A 465 -13.27 -0.60 -2.02
C VAL A 465 -11.93 -1.32 -2.00
N VAL A 466 -11.15 -1.13 -0.95
CA VAL A 466 -9.90 -1.86 -0.69
C VAL A 466 -10.13 -2.86 0.44
N ASP A 467 -9.61 -4.07 0.28
CA ASP A 467 -9.58 -5.10 1.32
C ASP A 467 -8.16 -5.66 1.41
N ARG A 468 -7.70 -5.97 2.62
CA ARG A 468 -6.35 -6.52 2.86
C ARG A 468 -6.29 -8.01 2.52
N VAL A 469 -6.48 -8.32 1.24
CA VAL A 469 -6.39 -9.66 0.64
C VAL A 469 -5.61 -9.59 -0.68
N GLY A 470 -4.97 -10.69 -1.05
CA GLY A 470 -4.14 -10.77 -2.25
C GLY A 470 -2.93 -9.86 -2.15
N THR A 471 -2.63 -9.15 -3.23
CA THR A 471 -1.53 -8.20 -3.26
C THR A 471 -1.81 -6.99 -2.35
N ASP A 472 -3.09 -6.64 -2.16
CA ASP A 472 -3.51 -5.60 -1.22
C ASP A 472 -3.40 -6.03 0.26
N SER A 473 -3.02 -7.28 0.59
CA SER A 473 -2.75 -7.67 1.99
C SER A 473 -1.72 -6.79 2.69
N PHE A 474 -0.79 -6.21 1.91
CA PHE A 474 0.27 -5.32 2.39
C PHE A 474 -0.07 -3.82 2.24
N THR A 475 -1.32 -3.49 1.91
CA THR A 475 -1.86 -2.14 2.10
C THR A 475 -2.28 -1.94 3.56
N PRO A 476 -2.31 -0.70 4.08
CA PRO A 476 -2.43 -0.48 5.51
C PRO A 476 -3.83 -0.72 6.06
N ASP A 477 -4.89 -0.59 5.25
CA ASP A 477 -6.28 -0.55 5.74
C ASP A 477 -7.28 -1.21 4.77
N SER A 478 -8.52 -1.41 5.21
CA SER A 478 -9.63 -1.89 4.39
C SER A 478 -10.84 -0.96 4.54
N GLY A 479 -11.37 -0.45 3.44
CA GLY A 479 -12.40 0.60 3.46
C GLY A 479 -12.72 1.14 2.09
N VAL A 480 -13.40 2.30 2.03
CA VAL A 480 -13.74 2.99 0.79
C VAL A 480 -12.63 3.98 0.42
N LEU A 481 -12.07 3.83 -0.78
CA LEU A 481 -11.11 4.74 -1.37
C LEU A 481 -11.84 5.69 -2.34
N LEU A 482 -11.73 6.99 -2.09
CA LEU A 482 -12.29 8.05 -2.92
C LEU A 482 -11.16 8.87 -3.53
N ALA A 483 -11.20 9.13 -4.83
CA ALA A 483 -10.17 9.93 -5.49
C ALA A 483 -10.73 10.81 -6.62
N LYS A 484 -10.16 12.00 -6.79
CA LYS A 484 -10.32 12.77 -8.03
C LYS A 484 -9.37 12.23 -9.08
N THR A 485 -9.84 12.10 -10.32
CA THR A 485 -9.03 11.52 -11.39
C THR A 485 -9.13 12.29 -12.71
N LYS A 486 -8.05 12.21 -13.48
CA LYS A 486 -7.93 12.74 -14.82
C LYS A 486 -7.93 11.63 -15.87
N ASN A 487 -8.54 11.91 -17.01
CA ASN A 487 -8.58 10.96 -18.13
C ASN A 487 -7.20 10.78 -18.79
N GLN A 488 -6.39 11.83 -18.76
CA GLN A 488 -5.02 11.84 -19.30
C GLN A 488 -4.01 11.83 -18.15
N ASP A 489 -2.80 11.32 -18.42
CA ASP A 489 -1.72 11.19 -17.43
C ASP A 489 -1.01 12.54 -17.19
N ARG A 490 -1.79 13.55 -16.77
CA ARG A 490 -1.31 14.89 -16.43
C ARG A 490 -1.16 15.00 -14.92
N SER A 491 -0.01 14.54 -14.41
CA SER A 491 0.23 14.40 -12.97
C SER A 491 0.03 15.72 -12.19
N PRO A 492 -0.61 15.68 -11.00
CA PRO A 492 -1.32 14.53 -10.45
C PRO A 492 -2.58 14.21 -11.29
N PHE A 493 -2.70 12.97 -11.76
CA PHE A 493 -3.86 12.48 -12.51
C PHE A 493 -4.75 11.55 -11.68
N GLU A 494 -4.30 11.14 -10.50
CA GLU A 494 -5.13 10.57 -9.44
C GLU A 494 -4.76 11.27 -8.13
N TRP A 495 -5.77 11.64 -7.33
CA TRP A 495 -5.58 12.31 -6.05
C TRP A 495 -6.57 11.77 -5.03
N VAL A 496 -6.05 11.07 -4.01
CA VAL A 496 -6.86 10.50 -2.94
C VAL A 496 -7.46 11.60 -2.08
N ILE A 497 -8.76 11.50 -1.81
CA ILE A 497 -9.43 12.27 -0.78
C ILE A 497 -9.15 11.59 0.55
N ASP A 498 -8.44 12.30 1.41
CA ASP A 498 -8.01 11.80 2.70
C ASP A 498 -9.11 12.03 3.75
N ALA A 499 -9.67 10.94 4.28
CA ALA A 499 -10.62 11.00 5.41
C ALA A 499 -9.98 11.58 6.68
N ASN A 500 -8.65 11.63 6.74
CA ASN A 500 -7.86 12.01 7.90
C ASN A 500 -6.66 12.89 7.52
N PRO A 501 -6.89 14.10 7.01
CA PRO A 501 -5.86 14.94 6.39
C PRO A 501 -4.82 15.52 7.37
N GLN A 502 -4.96 15.26 8.67
CA GLN A 502 -3.95 15.61 9.66
C GLN A 502 -2.67 14.79 9.46
N ASP A 503 -1.54 15.34 9.92
CA ASP A 503 -0.28 14.58 9.97
C ASP A 503 -0.46 13.32 10.84
N ILE A 504 -0.09 12.16 10.30
CA ILE A 504 -0.19 10.87 10.99
C ILE A 504 0.80 10.74 12.16
N GLY A 505 1.83 11.58 12.22
CA GLY A 505 2.79 11.63 13.32
C GLY A 505 3.70 10.39 13.42
N MET A 506 3.90 9.68 12.30
CA MET A 506 4.73 8.48 12.23
C MET A 506 6.22 8.83 12.22
N THR A 507 7.01 8.10 13.01
CA THR A 507 8.48 8.13 12.90
C THR A 507 8.91 7.30 11.70
N ASP A 508 9.71 7.89 10.81
CA ASP A 508 10.30 7.19 9.67
C ASP A 508 11.49 6.33 10.14
N TYR A 509 12.50 6.96 10.73
CA TYR A 509 13.73 6.33 11.20
C TYR A 509 14.34 7.08 12.40
N VAL A 510 15.42 6.51 12.96
CA VAL A 510 16.19 7.10 14.06
C VAL A 510 17.63 7.34 13.59
N LEU A 511 18.08 8.59 13.71
CA LEU A 511 19.44 9.00 13.38
C LEU A 511 20.47 8.39 14.35
N PRO A 512 21.77 8.35 13.98
CA PRO A 512 22.83 7.81 14.84
C PRO A 512 22.90 8.42 16.25
N ASP A 513 22.50 9.68 16.42
CA ASP A 513 22.47 10.39 17.71
C ASP A 513 21.22 10.08 18.57
N GLY A 514 20.29 9.26 18.07
CA GLY A 514 19.04 8.89 18.73
C GLY A 514 17.84 9.79 18.37
N THR A 515 18.02 10.79 17.52
CA THR A 515 16.93 11.67 17.07
C THR A 515 15.94 10.88 16.20
N LYS A 516 14.66 10.85 16.62
CA LYS A 516 13.56 10.30 15.81
C LYS A 516 13.22 11.30 14.70
N VAL A 517 13.23 10.84 13.45
CA VAL A 517 12.84 11.65 12.28
C VAL A 517 11.42 11.27 11.86
N PRO A 518 10.46 12.20 11.85
CA PRO A 518 9.11 11.92 11.37
C PRO A 518 9.09 11.80 9.84
N ILE A 519 8.12 11.04 9.31
CA ILE A 519 7.83 11.10 7.88
C ILE A 519 7.38 12.52 7.48
N THR A 520 7.71 12.96 6.28
CA THR A 520 7.28 14.28 5.80
C THR A 520 5.81 14.25 5.37
N VAL A 521 5.19 15.42 5.17
CA VAL A 521 3.85 15.52 4.54
C VAL A 521 3.82 14.93 3.12
N GLY A 522 4.98 14.87 2.46
CA GLY A 522 5.13 14.30 1.13
C GLY A 522 5.30 12.79 1.11
N ASP A 523 5.54 12.16 2.26
CA ASP A 523 5.63 10.70 2.37
C ASP A 523 4.27 10.05 2.08
N TYR A 524 4.30 8.91 1.41
CA TYR A 524 3.09 8.19 1.01
C TYR A 524 2.36 7.53 2.17
N ARG A 525 3.05 7.23 3.27
CA ARG A 525 2.48 6.66 4.49
C ARG A 525 1.61 7.67 5.25
N GLN A 526 1.65 8.96 4.91
CA GLN A 526 0.65 9.93 5.37
C GLN A 526 -0.77 9.52 5.00
N LEU A 527 -0.95 8.75 3.91
CA LEU A 527 -2.26 8.26 3.48
C LEU A 527 -2.65 6.90 4.10
N SER A 528 -1.92 6.38 5.09
CA SER A 528 -2.14 5.02 5.59
C SER A 528 -3.51 4.83 6.24
N ASP A 529 -4.16 5.91 6.65
CA ASP A 529 -5.48 5.91 7.29
C ASP A 529 -6.51 6.77 6.56
N ALA A 530 -6.29 6.96 5.25
CA ALA A 530 -7.10 7.80 4.38
C ALA A 530 -8.48 7.21 4.00
N LEU A 531 -8.69 5.91 4.20
CA LEU A 531 -9.93 5.24 3.77
C LEU A 531 -11.13 5.66 4.62
N PHE A 532 -12.29 5.75 3.98
CA PHE A 532 -13.57 6.01 4.65
C PHE A 532 -14.18 4.71 5.17
N HIS A 533 -14.83 4.77 6.33
CA HIS A 533 -15.44 3.62 7.01
C HIS A 533 -16.92 3.84 7.31
N ALA A 534 -17.69 2.77 7.46
CA ALA A 534 -19.11 2.86 7.77
C ALA A 534 -19.36 3.14 9.27
N GLY A 535 -20.31 4.01 9.56
CA GLY A 535 -20.81 4.24 10.92
C GLY A 535 -19.94 5.16 11.78
N THR A 536 -20.34 5.34 13.04
CA THR A 536 -19.71 6.32 13.93
C THR A 536 -18.53 5.73 14.67
N ASP A 537 -17.62 6.61 15.11
CA ASP A 537 -16.53 6.28 16.02
C ASP A 537 -15.55 5.22 15.47
N SER A 538 -15.53 5.02 14.16
CA SER A 538 -14.63 4.09 13.46
C SER A 538 -13.16 4.47 13.62
N GLY A 539 -12.87 5.76 13.80
CA GLY A 539 -11.52 6.32 13.65
C GLY A 539 -11.29 6.98 12.29
N SER A 540 -12.32 7.00 11.43
CA SER A 540 -12.32 7.66 10.13
C SER A 540 -13.69 8.30 9.84
N GLU A 541 -13.78 9.05 8.76
CA GLU A 541 -15.02 9.65 8.27
C GLU A 541 -15.88 8.62 7.51
N TYR A 542 -17.20 8.83 7.52
CA TYR A 542 -18.18 8.03 6.78
C TYR A 542 -18.86 8.81 5.65
N GLU A 543 -18.51 10.08 5.46
CA GLU A 543 -19.07 10.93 4.40
C GLU A 543 -18.06 11.99 3.95
N TYR A 544 -18.22 12.47 2.71
CA TYR A 544 -17.42 13.55 2.15
C TYR A 544 -18.29 14.50 1.32
N VAL A 545 -18.15 15.80 1.58
CA VAL A 545 -18.88 16.86 0.86
C VAL A 545 -17.90 17.67 0.02
N ASP A 546 -18.04 17.60 -1.29
CA ASP A 546 -17.37 18.53 -2.21
C ASP A 546 -18.34 19.66 -2.56
N GLN A 547 -18.24 20.77 -1.82
CA GLN A 547 -19.10 21.93 -2.06
C GLN A 547 -18.88 22.57 -3.42
N ALA A 548 -17.66 22.51 -3.96
CA ALA A 548 -17.32 23.16 -5.22
C ALA A 548 -17.90 22.39 -6.40
N ASN A 549 -17.74 21.06 -6.38
CA ASN A 549 -18.35 20.18 -7.38
C ASN A 549 -19.79 19.80 -7.06
N ARG A 550 -20.39 20.33 -5.98
CA ARG A 550 -21.81 20.11 -5.63
C ARG A 550 -22.15 18.63 -5.43
N LEU A 551 -21.23 17.85 -4.87
CA LEU A 551 -21.39 16.41 -4.62
C LEU A 551 -21.33 16.08 -3.13
N HIS A 552 -22.05 15.03 -2.74
CA HIS A 552 -21.96 14.43 -1.42
C HIS A 552 -21.88 12.91 -1.55
N PHE A 553 -20.86 12.33 -0.93
CA PHE A 553 -20.56 10.90 -0.87
C PHE A 553 -20.82 10.36 0.53
N TYR A 554 -21.38 9.17 0.61
CA TYR A 554 -21.70 8.48 1.87
C TYR A 554 -21.22 7.04 1.84
N VAL A 555 -20.66 6.59 2.96
CA VAL A 555 -20.38 5.18 3.25
C VAL A 555 -21.44 4.69 4.24
N THR A 556 -22.47 4.05 3.71
CA THR A 556 -23.72 3.81 4.47
C THR A 556 -23.78 2.47 5.15
N ASP A 557 -23.07 1.46 4.63
CA ASP A 557 -23.05 0.11 5.18
C ASP A 557 -21.78 -0.63 4.78
N VAL A 558 -21.40 -1.62 5.59
CA VAL A 558 -20.28 -2.53 5.34
C VAL A 558 -20.78 -3.97 5.46
N LYS A 559 -20.33 -4.83 4.56
CA LYS A 559 -20.65 -6.26 4.60
C LYS A 559 -19.46 -7.08 4.20
N ARG A 560 -19.06 -7.98 5.10
CA ARG A 560 -18.24 -9.14 4.78
C ARG A 560 -19.11 -10.38 4.72
N ASP A 561 -19.10 -11.05 3.58
CA ASP A 561 -19.97 -12.21 3.36
C ASP A 561 -19.37 -13.50 3.99
N ARG A 562 -19.96 -14.66 3.72
CA ARG A 562 -19.47 -15.94 4.29
C ARG A 562 -18.23 -16.48 3.58
N ALA A 563 -17.99 -16.08 2.33
CA ALA A 563 -16.75 -16.39 1.62
C ALA A 563 -15.59 -15.49 2.09
N GLY A 564 -15.92 -14.41 2.81
CA GLY A 564 -14.95 -13.44 3.31
C GLY A 564 -14.83 -12.22 2.40
N GLU A 565 -15.69 -12.09 1.40
CA GLU A 565 -15.67 -10.98 0.44
C GLU A 565 -16.19 -9.69 1.09
N LEU A 566 -15.38 -8.63 1.03
CA LEU A 566 -15.72 -7.31 1.53
C LEU A 566 -16.48 -6.50 0.48
N SER A 567 -17.58 -5.87 0.89
CA SER A 567 -18.30 -4.89 0.10
C SER A 567 -18.81 -3.75 0.97
N TYR A 568 -18.90 -2.56 0.38
CA TYR A 568 -19.53 -1.40 1.01
C TYR A 568 -20.75 -0.97 0.20
N THR A 569 -21.77 -0.47 0.90
CA THR A 569 -22.85 0.29 0.25
C THR A 569 -22.52 1.76 0.33
N VAL A 570 -22.29 2.36 -0.83
CA VAL A 570 -22.03 3.80 -0.97
C VAL A 570 -23.26 4.50 -1.55
N ALA A 571 -23.41 5.77 -1.21
CA ALA A 571 -24.39 6.63 -1.87
C ALA A 571 -23.75 7.93 -2.36
N ILE A 572 -24.20 8.42 -3.51
CA ILE A 572 -23.74 9.67 -4.11
C ILE A 572 -24.97 10.51 -4.48
N ARG A 573 -24.94 11.80 -4.17
CA ARG A 573 -25.97 12.74 -4.61
C ARG A 573 -25.40 14.09 -5.00
N SER A 574 -26.20 14.84 -5.76
CA SER A 574 -26.02 16.27 -5.94
C SER A 574 -26.43 17.05 -4.69
N LEU A 575 -25.83 18.23 -4.51
CA LEU A 575 -26.26 19.25 -3.55
C LEU A 575 -27.34 20.18 -4.12
N ASP A 576 -27.64 20.10 -5.41
CA ASP A 576 -28.53 21.03 -6.14
C ASP A 576 -29.92 20.46 -6.43
N GLY A 577 -30.08 19.15 -6.37
CA GLY A 577 -31.35 18.50 -6.66
C GLY A 577 -31.46 17.11 -6.04
N ALA A 578 -32.69 16.64 -5.94
CA ALA A 578 -33.05 15.37 -5.33
C ALA A 578 -33.73 14.42 -6.32
N GLY A 579 -33.84 14.78 -7.60
CA GLY A 579 -34.57 14.02 -8.61
C GLY A 579 -36.08 13.83 -8.34
N PRO A 580 -36.77 13.04 -9.19
CA PRO A 580 -38.24 12.98 -9.23
C PRO A 580 -38.87 12.04 -8.20
N GLN A 581 -38.08 11.25 -7.46
CA GLN A 581 -38.62 10.24 -6.56
C GLN A 581 -39.31 10.90 -5.35
N LYS A 582 -40.43 10.32 -4.92
CA LYS A 582 -41.15 10.81 -3.73
C LYS A 582 -40.42 10.32 -2.48
N ARG A 583 -40.03 11.25 -1.59
CA ARG A 583 -39.39 10.93 -0.31
C ARG A 583 -40.42 10.75 0.80
N GLY A 584 -40.15 9.84 1.72
CA GLY A 584 -41.01 9.59 2.87
C GLY A 584 -40.36 8.64 3.86
N VAL A 585 -40.58 8.86 5.15
CA VAL A 585 -40.01 8.05 6.23
C VAL A 585 -41.06 7.79 7.30
N LYS A 586 -41.03 6.58 7.87
CA LYS A 586 -41.79 6.24 9.06
C LYS A 586 -40.88 5.49 10.03
N LEU A 587 -40.91 5.89 11.29
CA LEU A 587 -40.16 5.25 12.36
C LEU A 587 -41.14 4.67 13.39
N ILE A 588 -40.93 3.42 13.81
CA ILE A 588 -41.80 2.76 14.79
C ILE A 588 -41.13 2.75 16.18
N PRO A 589 -41.86 3.08 17.27
CA PRO A 589 -41.37 2.90 18.63
C PRO A 589 -40.88 1.48 18.92
N SER A 590 -39.93 1.36 19.84
CA SER A 590 -39.34 0.08 20.24
C SER A 590 -39.19 -0.03 21.75
N ALA A 591 -38.73 -1.18 22.23
CA ALA A 591 -38.41 -1.42 23.63
C ALA A 591 -36.92 -1.75 23.76
N GLY A 592 -36.28 -1.19 24.78
CA GLY A 592 -34.87 -1.38 25.06
C GLY A 592 -34.64 -2.73 25.72
N LEU A 593 -33.78 -3.56 25.13
CA LEU A 593 -33.42 -4.85 25.69
C LEU A 593 -32.04 -4.76 26.34
N PRO A 594 -31.84 -5.30 27.56
CA PRO A 594 -30.51 -5.42 28.14
C PRO A 594 -29.57 -6.18 27.20
N ALA A 595 -28.43 -5.57 26.86
CA ALA A 595 -27.46 -6.10 25.90
C ALA A 595 -26.04 -6.26 26.48
N GLY A 596 -25.88 -5.96 27.77
CA GLY A 596 -24.61 -6.05 28.47
C GLY A 596 -24.69 -5.35 29.82
N LYS A 597 -23.57 -5.31 30.55
CA LYS A 597 -23.50 -4.56 31.81
C LYS A 597 -23.70 -3.07 31.53
N ASN A 598 -24.77 -2.51 32.10
CA ASN A 598 -25.16 -1.10 31.94
C ASN A 598 -25.49 -0.68 30.49
N ILE A 599 -25.78 -1.62 29.58
CA ILE A 599 -26.16 -1.30 28.19
C ILE A 599 -27.56 -1.83 27.92
N SER A 600 -28.40 -0.96 27.38
CA SER A 600 -29.72 -1.32 26.86
C SER A 600 -29.84 -0.88 25.41
N THR A 601 -30.22 -1.80 24.52
CA THR A 601 -30.24 -1.58 23.08
C THR A 601 -31.68 -1.45 22.58
N CYS A 602 -31.95 -0.35 21.89
CA CYS A 602 -33.19 -0.09 21.17
C CYS A 602 -33.01 -0.43 19.69
N LYS A 603 -33.95 -1.17 19.12
CA LYS A 603 -33.97 -1.49 17.68
C LYS A 603 -35.22 -0.92 17.04
N PHE A 604 -35.09 0.18 16.31
CA PHE A 604 -36.19 0.93 15.72
C PHE A 604 -36.41 0.49 14.26
N PRO A 605 -37.61 -0.05 13.92
CA PRO A 605 -37.97 -0.28 12.53
C PRO A 605 -38.12 1.06 11.80
N LEU A 606 -37.24 1.31 10.82
CA LEU A 606 -37.25 2.47 9.93
C LEU A 606 -37.77 2.02 8.57
N PHE A 607 -38.87 2.60 8.11
CA PHE A 607 -39.48 2.32 6.81
C PHE A 607 -39.25 3.48 5.85
N ASN A 608 -38.74 3.16 4.66
CA ASN A 608 -38.79 4.08 3.54
C ASN A 608 -40.17 4.00 2.89
N THR A 609 -40.99 5.03 3.12
CA THR A 609 -42.36 5.14 2.56
C THR A 609 -42.40 5.90 1.24
N GLY A 610 -41.23 6.27 0.72
CA GLY A 610 -41.06 6.89 -0.58
C GLY A 610 -41.43 5.96 -1.74
N LYS A 611 -41.37 6.51 -2.95
CA LYS A 611 -41.69 5.80 -4.19
C LYS A 611 -40.70 6.17 -5.28
N ALA A 612 -40.24 5.16 -6.00
CA ALA A 612 -39.45 5.32 -7.20
C ALA A 612 -40.20 6.13 -8.26
N ALA A 613 -39.44 6.77 -9.13
CA ALA A 613 -39.89 7.45 -10.34
C ALA A 613 -38.91 7.10 -11.47
N PRO A 614 -39.33 7.22 -12.74
CA PRO A 614 -38.41 7.06 -13.88
C PRO A 614 -37.19 7.98 -13.73
N ALA A 615 -36.01 7.47 -14.09
CA ALA A 615 -34.79 8.26 -14.10
C ALA A 615 -34.97 9.50 -15.01
N GLN A 616 -34.50 10.65 -14.52
CA GLN A 616 -34.32 11.89 -15.28
C GLN A 616 -32.82 12.21 -15.33
N GLY A 617 -32.42 13.26 -16.06
CA GLY A 617 -31.03 13.49 -16.39
C GLY A 617 -30.46 12.47 -17.39
N GLN A 618 -29.29 12.78 -17.94
CA GLN A 618 -28.61 11.91 -18.90
C GLN A 618 -27.28 11.43 -18.31
N HIS A 619 -27.30 10.23 -17.72
CA HIS A 619 -26.08 9.52 -17.33
C HIS A 619 -25.43 8.83 -18.55
N PRO A 620 -24.13 8.46 -18.47
CA PRO A 620 -23.48 7.66 -19.51
C PRO A 620 -24.12 6.29 -19.77
N GLU A 621 -24.85 5.75 -18.78
CA GLU A 621 -25.58 4.49 -18.85
C GLU A 621 -26.91 4.53 -18.09
N ASP A 622 -27.69 3.44 -18.14
CA ASP A 622 -28.95 3.34 -17.40
C ASP A 622 -28.71 3.09 -15.90
N VAL A 623 -29.00 4.11 -15.10
CA VAL A 623 -28.81 4.09 -13.64
C VAL A 623 -30.09 3.76 -12.87
N SER A 624 -31.19 3.42 -13.53
CA SER A 624 -32.51 3.23 -12.90
C SER A 624 -32.50 2.23 -11.74
N ALA A 625 -31.65 1.20 -11.81
CA ALA A 625 -31.49 0.19 -10.78
C ALA A 625 -30.93 0.75 -9.45
N TYR A 626 -30.24 1.89 -9.50
CA TYR A 626 -29.52 2.49 -8.38
C TYR A 626 -30.24 3.69 -7.75
N LEU A 627 -31.37 4.12 -8.34
CA LEU A 627 -32.17 5.28 -7.89
C LEU A 627 -33.38 4.88 -7.02
N ASN A 628 -33.38 3.65 -6.48
CA ASN A 628 -34.53 3.04 -5.81
C ASN A 628 -34.47 3.15 -4.27
N SER A 629 -33.59 4.01 -3.74
CA SER A 629 -33.33 4.15 -2.31
C SER A 629 -33.32 5.61 -1.87
N ASP A 630 -33.31 5.80 -0.56
CA ASP A 630 -33.03 7.08 0.08
C ASP A 630 -32.10 6.84 1.27
N VAL A 631 -31.32 7.85 1.62
CA VAL A 631 -30.43 7.83 2.79
C VAL A 631 -31.05 8.66 3.89
N TYR A 632 -31.11 8.11 5.09
CA TYR A 632 -31.60 8.78 6.28
C TYR A 632 -30.47 9.08 7.24
N ARG A 633 -30.32 10.35 7.61
CA ARG A 633 -29.47 10.77 8.72
C ARG A 633 -30.18 10.55 10.04
N LEU A 634 -29.47 9.92 10.96
CA LEU A 634 -29.99 9.43 12.22
C LEU A 634 -29.40 10.27 13.36
N LYS A 635 -30.27 10.69 14.29
CA LYS A 635 -29.88 11.39 15.52
C LYS A 635 -30.52 10.71 16.72
N ALA A 636 -29.72 10.28 17.67
CA ALA A 636 -30.17 9.68 18.93
C ALA A 636 -29.97 10.63 20.11
N GLU A 637 -30.97 10.71 20.98
CA GLU A 637 -30.96 11.49 22.22
C GLU A 637 -31.46 10.58 23.36
N VAL A 638 -30.94 10.73 24.58
CA VAL A 638 -31.43 9.98 25.75
C VAL A 638 -31.83 10.93 26.88
N GLN A 639 -32.96 10.63 27.53
CA GLN A 639 -33.49 11.34 28.68
C GLN A 639 -33.46 10.41 29.90
N GLY A 640 -32.57 10.70 30.83
CA GLY A 640 -32.37 9.98 32.09
C GLY A 640 -31.01 10.34 32.68
N LYS A 641 -30.92 10.52 34.00
CA LYS A 641 -29.66 10.93 34.64
C LYS A 641 -28.61 9.84 34.46
N GLY A 642 -27.40 10.22 34.03
CA GLY A 642 -26.28 9.28 33.85
C GLY A 642 -26.49 8.29 32.70
N TRP A 643 -27.18 8.70 31.63
CA TRP A 643 -27.32 7.91 30.40
C TRP A 643 -26.74 8.65 29.21
N THR A 644 -26.12 7.90 28.30
CA THR A 644 -25.63 8.38 27.00
C THR A 644 -26.21 7.50 25.89
N ALA A 645 -26.62 8.10 24.77
CA ALA A 645 -27.00 7.38 23.57
C ALA A 645 -25.81 7.27 22.63
N GLN A 646 -25.55 6.06 22.14
CA GLN A 646 -24.55 5.74 21.14
C GLN A 646 -25.25 5.15 19.92
N LEU A 647 -24.96 5.70 18.76
CA LEU A 647 -25.60 5.35 17.49
C LEU A 647 -24.54 4.71 16.59
N PRO A 648 -24.47 3.37 16.47
CA PRO A 648 -23.38 2.72 15.75
C PRO A 648 -23.26 3.11 14.27
N ASN A 649 -24.36 3.56 13.66
CA ASN A 649 -24.35 4.11 12.31
C ASN A 649 -25.23 5.36 12.24
N ALA A 650 -24.64 6.48 11.81
CA ALA A 650 -25.34 7.75 11.64
C ALA A 650 -26.22 7.80 10.38
N LEU A 651 -26.08 6.82 9.50
CA LEU A 651 -26.79 6.74 8.23
C LEU A 651 -27.56 5.41 8.11
N ALA A 652 -28.68 5.44 7.41
CA ALA A 652 -29.37 4.24 6.95
C ALA A 652 -29.79 4.43 5.48
N SER A 653 -29.28 3.58 4.60
CA SER A 653 -29.74 3.52 3.20
C SER A 653 -30.82 2.45 3.06
N VAL A 654 -32.04 2.86 2.68
CA VAL A 654 -33.19 1.95 2.63
C VAL A 654 -33.90 2.11 1.30
N ALA A 655 -34.11 1.00 0.59
CA ALA A 655 -34.87 0.96 -0.65
C ALA A 655 -36.35 1.31 -0.44
N PHE A 656 -37.01 1.90 -1.45
CA PHE A 656 -38.42 2.27 -1.37
C PHE A 656 -39.32 1.08 -1.05
N GLY A 657 -40.24 1.27 -0.10
CA GLY A 657 -41.14 0.22 0.37
C GLY A 657 -40.46 -0.87 1.21
N LYS A 658 -39.15 -0.72 1.52
CA LYS A 658 -38.41 -1.59 2.43
C LYS A 658 -38.25 -0.93 3.79
N GLN A 659 -37.68 -1.70 4.70
CA GLN A 659 -37.35 -1.26 6.04
C GLN A 659 -35.94 -1.69 6.40
N ASP A 660 -35.35 -0.98 7.35
CA ASP A 660 -34.13 -1.37 8.05
C ASP A 660 -34.35 -1.27 9.58
N LEU A 661 -33.50 -1.93 10.35
CA LEU A 661 -33.58 -1.98 11.80
C LEU A 661 -32.46 -1.17 12.44
N VAL A 662 -32.75 0.10 12.70
CA VAL A 662 -31.78 1.05 13.26
C VAL A 662 -31.52 0.73 14.74
N THR A 663 -30.25 0.54 15.08
CA THR A 663 -29.80 0.22 16.44
C THR A 663 -29.35 1.49 17.16
N VAL A 664 -29.81 1.68 18.40
CA VAL A 664 -29.30 2.70 19.33
C VAL A 664 -28.98 2.04 20.66
N ASN A 665 -27.77 2.23 21.14
CA ASN A 665 -27.33 1.74 22.44
C ASN A 665 -27.45 2.86 23.48
N ALA A 666 -28.14 2.60 24.58
CA ALA A 666 -28.15 3.47 25.74
C ALA A 666 -27.19 2.90 26.78
N VAL A 667 -26.18 3.69 27.14
CA VAL A 667 -25.15 3.32 28.11
C VAL A 667 -25.40 4.06 29.40
N ARG A 668 -25.53 3.31 30.50
CA ARG A 668 -25.78 3.84 31.85
C ARG A 668 -24.46 3.96 32.63
N GLU A 669 -24.22 5.13 33.19
CA GLU A 669 -23.12 5.37 34.10
C GLU A 669 -23.43 4.87 35.52
N SER A 670 -22.39 4.70 36.33
CA SER A 670 -22.57 4.34 37.74
C SER A 670 -23.39 5.41 38.46
N GLY A 671 -24.44 4.99 39.18
CA GLY A 671 -25.36 5.91 39.87
C GLY A 671 -26.39 6.60 38.98
N GLY A 672 -26.47 6.25 37.68
CA GLY A 672 -27.53 6.74 36.79
C GLY A 672 -28.92 6.20 37.13
N ASP A 673 -29.97 6.79 36.56
CA ASP A 673 -31.35 6.33 36.75
C ASP A 673 -31.53 4.90 36.23
N ARG A 674 -32.44 4.11 36.83
CA ARG A 674 -32.74 2.74 36.34
C ARG A 674 -33.51 2.72 35.02
N LEU A 675 -34.19 3.82 34.71
CA LEU A 675 -35.02 3.98 33.53
C LEU A 675 -34.55 5.22 32.77
N ALA A 676 -34.53 5.11 31.44
CA ALA A 676 -34.36 6.25 30.57
C ALA A 676 -35.23 6.11 29.32
N ARG A 677 -35.39 7.21 28.59
CA ARG A 677 -36.09 7.25 27.30
C ARG A 677 -35.10 7.65 26.22
N VAL A 678 -34.88 6.75 25.27
CA VAL A 678 -34.17 7.03 24.02
C VAL A 678 -35.15 7.59 23.01
N LYS A 679 -34.77 8.66 22.31
CA LYS A 679 -35.48 9.25 21.19
C LYS A 679 -34.57 9.14 19.96
N LEU A 680 -35.07 8.51 18.90
CA LEU A 680 -34.40 8.45 17.60
C LEU A 680 -35.15 9.35 16.62
N THR A 681 -34.41 10.16 15.87
CA THR A 681 -34.90 10.97 14.74
C THR A 681 -34.22 10.49 13.47
N ALA A 682 -34.99 10.30 12.41
CA ALA A 682 -34.51 9.96 11.08
C ALA A 682 -34.98 11.02 10.08
N THR A 683 -34.05 11.60 9.32
CA THR A 683 -34.31 12.68 8.34
C THR A 683 -33.75 12.26 6.98
N SER A 684 -34.56 12.38 5.93
CA SER A 684 -34.11 12.10 4.56
C SER A 684 -33.03 13.11 4.13
N GLU A 685 -31.91 12.62 3.61
CA GLU A 685 -30.86 13.45 3.01
C GLU A 685 -31.28 14.06 1.67
N SER A 686 -32.28 13.45 1.01
CA SER A 686 -32.83 13.93 -0.26
C SER A 686 -33.97 14.96 -0.08
N ASP A 687 -34.73 14.89 1.02
CA ASP A 687 -35.76 15.86 1.38
C ASP A 687 -35.83 16.03 2.91
N PRO A 688 -35.13 17.01 3.49
CA PRO A 688 -35.09 17.23 4.94
C PRO A 688 -36.47 17.49 5.59
N SER A 689 -37.49 17.87 4.81
CA SER A 689 -38.86 18.01 5.33
C SER A 689 -39.48 16.65 5.70
N LYS A 690 -38.93 15.55 5.21
CA LYS A 690 -39.31 14.18 5.57
C LYS A 690 -38.47 13.72 6.76
N THR A 691 -39.00 13.99 7.94
CA THR A 691 -38.42 13.60 9.23
C THR A 691 -39.43 12.79 10.03
N ALA A 692 -38.96 11.72 10.69
CA ALA A 692 -39.75 10.94 11.64
C ALA A 692 -38.99 10.76 12.96
N THR A 693 -39.76 10.68 14.05
CA THR A 693 -39.22 10.45 15.40
C THR A 693 -39.96 9.31 16.07
N ALA A 694 -39.23 8.49 16.82
CA ALA A 694 -39.78 7.44 17.66
C ALA A 694 -39.03 7.37 18.98
N THR A 695 -39.67 6.78 19.99
CA THR A 695 -39.09 6.62 21.32
C THR A 695 -38.98 5.16 21.72
N CYS A 696 -38.03 4.89 22.60
CA CYS A 696 -37.79 3.60 23.20
C CYS A 696 -37.48 3.78 24.68
N HIS A 697 -38.09 2.98 25.54
CA HIS A 697 -37.78 2.97 26.97
C HIS A 697 -36.73 1.91 27.25
N VAL A 698 -35.69 2.30 27.99
CA VAL A 698 -34.56 1.44 28.35
C VAL A 698 -34.52 1.23 29.86
N ILE A 699 -33.99 0.07 30.25
CA ILE A 699 -33.83 -0.33 31.66
C ILE A 699 -32.37 -0.76 31.84
N GLY A 700 -31.71 -0.28 32.90
CA GLY A 700 -30.29 -0.53 33.17
C GLY A 700 -29.91 -0.72 34.63
#